data_AF-A0A401I205-F1
#
_entry.id   AF-A0A401I205-F1
#
_cell.length_a   1.000
_cell.length_b   1.000
_cell.length_c   1.000
_cell.angle_alpha   90.00
_cell.angle_beta   90.00
_cell.angle_gamma   90.00
#
_symmetry.space_group_name_H-M   'P 1'
#
loop_
_entity.id
_entity.type
_entity.pdbx_description
1 polymer ?
#
loop_
_entity_poly.entity_id
_entity_poly.type
_entity_poly.pdbx_seq_one_letter_code
_entity_poly.pdbx_strand_id
1 'polypeptide(L)'
;MNLTKRWLQLTLSLALVVSLVLGVAPHPSQSVYAAPVSGATAIQSAADLELIRAQPDGDFRLTGDIVLNGSFTPIPEFTGTLDGDGHSISGLSVTATAAQPKAAFIVVNHGRIERIAFESVAITGLSTDSTYWAGGIVATNRGEIRESYVTGTVTGGYRSAGVAVTNYGVIRHVYADVEVSARVESGGLVAVAEPGSLLEQSYVLPDVYSQESNTGGIAAYAYSGAIIRDNAVLAGTVDNDGGSNIGRIVGRVNGTPTLQNNRASQQTLVQGSAVSGGGLADPQGLTTTAVELASPEVYVNSLGWSFATAWQWSAALARPQLRGVQEAAPTPIATAAQLELLRTNPAGDYVLTADIDLTGAFTPIPVFSGTLDGDGHRISGLTVTATTAQPRAALIVEQEGVIERLGVVDVDIAGLSADSTYWAGGLVAANHGVIRESFVTGEVTGGYRSAGLAVTNYGTIRDVYADVQVRAEVEAGGVVAVSEPGSLLSGSYVVPDVQSIQNNTGGLTGYAYAGAVIRDNAVLGGAIDNGGGSNIGRVVGRMNGTPTLQNNLASQQALVQGNTVSGGGLTDPQGLTVSASALQQPALYEQELGWDLYAVWTWSAGLARPQLRSTPELAPLPIATVADLELLRSNPAGDYRLVSDLTMTEAFEPIPHFSGTLDGNGHTVTGLLTIASADRSASALIMELTGQIERLGLVETAIVGSSGATSHWAAGFATVNRGTIRESFVTGVVTGSYRSAGIAVHNYGRVLNSYADLIVKGRGEAAALVAVAESGSLLESSYAEPDVYSELNNTGGLTAYAYTGATIRRNALLAGSIDNGGGSNIARVAGRVNGTPAFEGNRASENALVQGQQATGGSATNRQGQSVTDEALTLQTTYEGTLAWDFDRIWQMEPQTQRPVLQAFASLPEQESHPILYRVFRDESQTLSAGVSHRQMDFIDSEGHVQKANIIDADLTLPQNKIMVGVKNNQVPPTDENGNYIRIVDENGSDSIRGTVPEQMETTILPGREVIAGVNGEFYTEQGPEGYMIKDGSDIINGVRVPGVDGKNYPFHGFFGIRDDGTPVIGNYSDDWESEKDNLFQASGGQYWIVQNGVAQDFNGLVISDETHPDFDYETYYRHKDRHPRTAAGIRDDGTVFFVIIDGRGANGSVGFYIEELGLYMKELGAVEAINMDGGGSSTAVTRNGATGAYEVKNTPINRVDGVNTPGVARRVFSSLFIVVDQPPA
;
A
#
# COMPACT_ATOMS: atom_id res chain seq x y z
N MET A 1 5.70 67.09 27.05
CA MET A 1 6.66 68.07 26.47
C MET A 1 8.03 67.79 27.08
N ASN A 2 9.07 67.62 26.25
CA ASN A 2 10.51 67.48 26.59
C ASN A 2 11.06 66.15 27.15
N LEU A 3 10.78 65.00 26.51
CA LEU A 3 11.61 63.78 26.68
C LEU A 3 12.06 63.11 25.36
N THR A 4 11.51 63.49 24.20
CA THR A 4 11.86 62.91 22.89
C THR A 4 12.98 63.64 22.13
N LYS A 5 13.53 64.74 22.66
CA LYS A 5 14.62 65.51 22.00
C LYS A 5 16.03 65.28 22.56
N ARG A 6 16.20 64.48 23.62
CA ARG A 6 17.53 64.21 24.22
C ARG A 6 18.15 62.85 23.86
N TRP A 7 17.38 61.93 23.27
CA TRP A 7 17.90 60.64 22.79
C TRP A 7 18.45 60.69 21.36
N LEU A 8 18.05 61.68 20.55
CA LEU A 8 18.50 61.83 19.16
C LEU A 8 19.85 62.56 19.03
N GLN A 9 20.37 63.16 20.10
CA GLN A 9 21.69 63.83 20.12
C GLN A 9 22.80 63.00 20.80
N LEU A 10 22.49 61.86 21.43
CA LEU A 10 23.51 60.94 21.97
C LEU A 10 23.86 59.79 21.02
N THR A 11 23.00 59.46 20.06
CA THR A 11 23.27 58.40 19.06
C THR A 11 24.03 58.89 17.82
N LEU A 12 24.10 60.20 17.58
CA LEU A 12 24.89 60.77 16.47
C LEU A 12 26.38 60.96 16.78
N SER A 13 26.79 60.89 18.05
CA SER A 13 28.17 61.14 18.48
C SER A 13 29.01 59.88 18.70
N LEU A 14 28.39 58.69 18.67
CA LEU A 14 29.10 57.41 18.80
C LEU A 14 29.41 56.77 17.43
N ALA A 15 28.57 57.02 16.41
CA ALA A 15 28.81 56.56 15.05
C ALA A 15 30.02 57.24 14.38
N LEU A 16 30.34 58.48 14.77
CA LEU A 16 31.49 59.22 14.21
C LEU A 16 32.84 58.82 14.85
N VAL A 17 32.83 58.16 16.02
CA VAL A 17 34.06 57.78 16.75
C VAL A 17 34.53 56.38 16.38
N VAL A 18 33.66 55.50 15.87
CA VAL A 18 34.05 54.17 15.37
C VAL A 18 34.68 54.24 13.97
N SER A 19 34.30 55.23 13.15
CA SER A 19 34.94 55.47 11.84
C SER A 19 36.37 56.03 11.92
N LEU A 20 36.87 56.41 13.11
CA LEU A 20 38.24 56.94 13.27
C LEU A 20 39.27 55.90 13.78
N VAL A 21 38.86 54.66 14.07
CA VAL A 21 39.76 53.60 14.60
C VAL A 21 40.01 52.46 13.60
N LEU A 22 39.22 52.37 12.53
CA LEU A 22 39.48 51.48 11.39
C LEU A 22 39.64 52.36 10.15
N GLY A 23 40.85 52.50 9.65
CA GLY A 23 41.20 53.38 8.51
C GLY A 23 40.60 52.95 7.17
N VAL A 24 39.27 52.95 7.06
CA VAL A 24 38.53 52.71 5.82
C VAL A 24 37.96 54.05 5.36
N ALA A 25 38.68 54.71 4.46
CA ALA A 25 38.10 55.82 3.71
C ALA A 25 37.00 55.26 2.78
N PRO A 26 35.80 55.87 2.71
CA PRO A 26 34.86 55.55 1.65
C PRO A 26 35.47 55.98 0.31
N HIS A 27 35.71 55.01 -0.59
CA HIS A 27 36.16 55.29 -1.95
C HIS A 27 34.97 55.74 -2.81
N PRO A 28 35.12 56.79 -3.64
CA PRO A 28 34.06 57.24 -4.53
C PRO A 28 33.96 56.28 -5.73
N SER A 29 33.02 55.34 -5.71
CA SER A 29 32.54 54.65 -6.92
C SER A 29 31.35 55.41 -7.50
N GLN A 30 31.60 56.59 -8.05
CA GLN A 30 30.66 57.18 -9.01
C GLN A 30 30.88 56.54 -10.38
N SER A 31 30.25 55.39 -10.64
CA SER A 31 29.93 54.99 -12.01
C SER A 31 28.66 55.73 -12.43
N VAL A 32 28.83 56.92 -13.00
CA VAL A 32 27.79 57.52 -13.84
C VAL A 32 27.64 56.61 -15.06
N TYR A 33 26.41 56.19 -15.36
CA TYR A 33 26.06 55.39 -16.55
C TYR A 33 26.85 55.89 -17.77
N ALA A 34 27.71 55.04 -18.33
CA ALA A 34 28.24 55.33 -19.65
C ALA A 34 27.04 55.29 -20.61
N ALA A 35 26.84 56.36 -21.37
CA ALA A 35 25.82 56.38 -22.41
C ALA A 35 26.06 55.20 -23.38
N PRO A 36 25.01 54.58 -23.93
CA PRO A 36 25.16 53.47 -24.87
C PRO A 36 26.10 53.85 -26.02
N VAL A 37 26.97 52.92 -26.43
CA VAL A 37 27.89 53.15 -27.55
C VAL A 37 27.06 53.34 -28.82
N SER A 38 27.00 54.58 -29.31
CA SER A 38 26.33 54.92 -30.57
C SER A 38 27.01 54.18 -31.73
N GLY A 39 26.34 53.19 -32.31
CA GLY A 39 26.84 52.44 -33.49
C GLY A 39 27.21 50.97 -33.23
N ALA A 40 26.88 50.40 -32.07
CA ALA A 40 27.07 48.96 -31.83
C ALA A 40 26.24 48.09 -32.79
N THR A 41 26.83 46.99 -33.26
CA THR A 41 26.19 45.99 -34.11
C THR A 41 25.16 45.20 -33.32
N ALA A 42 23.91 45.16 -33.80
CA ALA A 42 22.83 44.43 -33.14
C ALA A 42 23.01 42.90 -33.28
N ILE A 43 22.80 42.18 -32.18
CA ILE A 43 22.71 40.73 -32.10
C ILE A 43 21.24 40.40 -31.80
N GLN A 44 20.54 39.75 -32.73
CA GLN A 44 19.10 39.51 -32.63
C GLN A 44 18.73 38.03 -32.63
N SER A 45 19.68 37.16 -33.00
CA SER A 45 19.48 35.73 -33.13
C SER A 45 20.76 34.95 -32.80
N ALA A 46 20.62 33.65 -32.59
CA ALA A 46 21.75 32.74 -32.38
C ALA A 46 22.78 32.81 -33.53
N ALA A 47 22.33 33.03 -34.77
CA ALA A 47 23.20 33.14 -35.93
C ALA A 47 24.07 34.41 -35.92
N ASP A 48 23.59 35.49 -35.30
CA ASP A 48 24.33 36.76 -35.24
C ASP A 48 25.54 36.68 -34.32
N LEU A 49 25.61 35.70 -33.41
CA LEU A 49 26.78 35.46 -32.56
C LEU A 49 28.05 35.18 -33.38
N GLU A 50 27.93 34.71 -34.63
CA GLU A 50 29.07 34.53 -35.54
C GLU A 50 29.68 35.87 -36.01
N LEU A 51 28.94 36.99 -35.91
CA LEU A 51 29.49 38.33 -36.18
C LEU A 51 30.60 38.68 -35.18
N ILE A 52 30.47 38.22 -33.93
CA ILE A 52 31.48 38.43 -32.89
C ILE A 52 32.77 37.70 -33.27
N ARG A 53 32.66 36.49 -33.83
CA ARG A 53 33.82 35.72 -34.31
C ARG A 53 34.47 36.36 -35.53
N ALA A 54 33.67 36.93 -36.44
CA ALA A 54 34.16 37.58 -37.65
C ALA A 54 34.82 38.94 -37.39
N GLN A 55 34.39 39.66 -36.34
CA GLN A 55 34.86 41.00 -35.97
C GLN A 55 35.12 41.08 -34.45
N PRO A 56 36.19 40.43 -33.94
CA PRO A 56 36.44 40.31 -32.51
C PRO A 56 36.76 41.63 -31.80
N ASP A 57 37.03 42.71 -32.53
CA ASP A 57 37.25 44.08 -32.03
C ASP A 57 36.01 44.98 -32.13
N GLY A 58 34.88 44.44 -32.62
CA GLY A 58 33.63 45.19 -32.77
C GLY A 58 32.88 45.44 -31.46
N ASP A 59 32.02 46.46 -31.48
CA ASP A 59 31.03 46.72 -30.43
C ASP A 59 29.70 46.08 -30.81
N PHE A 60 29.16 45.21 -29.95
CA PHE A 60 27.97 44.41 -30.16
C PHE A 60 26.95 44.65 -29.05
N ARG A 61 25.66 44.58 -29.41
CA ARG A 61 24.56 44.73 -28.46
C ARG A 61 23.43 43.74 -28.73
N LEU A 62 22.99 43.00 -27.71
CA LEU A 62 21.79 42.18 -27.82
C LEU A 62 20.54 43.07 -27.90
N THR A 63 19.59 42.69 -28.75
CA THR A 63 18.30 43.39 -28.87
C THR A 63 17.11 42.53 -28.44
N GLY A 64 17.38 41.34 -27.90
CA GLY A 64 16.42 40.35 -27.46
C GLY A 64 17.16 39.15 -26.86
N ASP A 65 16.43 38.31 -26.13
CA ASP A 65 16.98 37.09 -25.54
C ASP A 65 17.31 36.08 -26.66
N ILE A 66 18.44 35.38 -26.51
CA ILE A 66 18.99 34.47 -27.51
C ILE A 66 18.95 33.04 -26.96
N VAL A 67 18.09 32.19 -27.54
CA VAL A 67 18.03 30.76 -27.19
C VAL A 67 18.90 29.97 -28.16
N LEU A 68 19.86 29.22 -27.62
CA LEU A 68 20.72 28.30 -28.37
C LEU A 68 20.16 26.89 -28.31
N ASN A 69 20.25 26.18 -29.44
CA ASN A 69 19.85 24.78 -29.55
C ASN A 69 21.04 23.96 -30.07
N GLY A 70 21.59 23.09 -29.22
CA GLY A 70 22.74 22.24 -29.54
C GLY A 70 24.11 22.89 -29.26
N SER A 71 25.16 22.26 -29.77
CA SER A 71 26.54 22.62 -29.42
C SER A 71 27.02 23.93 -30.06
N PHE A 72 27.62 24.80 -29.26
CA PHE A 72 28.21 26.07 -29.64
C PHE A 72 29.74 25.95 -29.79
N THR A 73 30.30 26.56 -30.83
CA THR A 73 31.76 26.61 -31.03
C THR A 73 32.33 27.85 -30.33
N PRO A 74 33.30 27.72 -29.39
CA PRO A 74 33.85 28.86 -28.65
C PRO A 74 34.42 29.97 -29.53
N ILE A 75 34.18 31.24 -29.20
CA ILE A 75 34.81 32.40 -29.86
C ILE A 75 36.28 32.49 -29.42
N PRO A 76 37.28 32.44 -30.33
CA PRO A 76 38.69 32.30 -29.94
C PRO A 76 39.24 33.49 -29.14
N GLU A 77 38.89 34.71 -29.53
CA GLU A 77 39.40 35.94 -28.89
C GLU A 77 38.39 37.06 -29.08
N PHE A 78 38.25 37.94 -28.08
CA PHE A 78 37.36 39.10 -28.13
C PHE A 78 38.04 40.31 -27.48
N THR A 79 38.04 41.46 -28.15
CA THR A 79 38.71 42.71 -27.72
C THR A 79 37.78 43.93 -27.69
N GLY A 80 36.58 43.84 -28.30
CA GLY A 80 35.60 44.92 -28.35
C GLY A 80 34.65 44.97 -27.14
N THR A 81 33.43 45.49 -27.32
CA THR A 81 32.39 45.53 -26.29
C THR A 81 31.24 44.60 -26.65
N LEU A 82 30.81 43.72 -25.75
CA LEU A 82 29.61 42.91 -25.88
C LEU A 82 28.65 43.29 -24.75
N ASP A 83 27.58 43.99 -25.12
CA ASP A 83 26.59 44.54 -24.20
C ASP A 83 25.26 43.79 -24.36
N GLY A 84 24.81 43.10 -23.31
CA GLY A 84 23.56 42.33 -23.35
C GLY A 84 22.30 43.17 -23.31
N ASP A 85 22.43 44.44 -22.94
CA ASP A 85 21.28 45.30 -22.73
C ASP A 85 20.20 44.80 -21.77
N GLY A 86 20.54 43.85 -20.89
CA GLY A 86 19.57 43.19 -20.00
C GLY A 86 18.97 41.90 -20.55
N HIS A 87 19.39 41.47 -21.74
CA HIS A 87 18.92 40.23 -22.36
C HIS A 87 19.76 39.01 -21.98
N SER A 88 19.18 37.84 -22.16
CA SER A 88 19.83 36.56 -21.88
C SER A 88 20.36 35.86 -23.13
N ILE A 89 21.37 35.01 -22.92
CA ILE A 89 21.79 33.94 -23.82
C ILE A 89 21.55 32.64 -23.07
N SER A 90 20.58 31.84 -23.51
CA SER A 90 20.18 30.60 -22.86
C SER A 90 20.50 29.36 -23.69
N GLY A 91 20.69 28.21 -23.02
CA GLY A 91 20.93 26.92 -23.69
C GLY A 91 22.34 26.79 -24.30
N LEU A 92 23.31 27.57 -23.80
CA LEU A 92 24.69 27.50 -24.26
C LEU A 92 25.33 26.15 -23.91
N SER A 93 25.49 25.26 -24.88
CA SER A 93 26.17 23.96 -24.70
C SER A 93 27.54 23.95 -25.37
N VAL A 94 28.62 23.67 -24.61
CA VAL A 94 29.98 23.60 -25.16
C VAL A 94 30.73 22.42 -24.56
N THR A 95 31.21 21.51 -25.41
CA THR A 95 32.04 20.37 -24.99
C THR A 95 33.48 20.54 -25.49
N ALA A 96 34.46 20.40 -24.60
CA ALA A 96 35.86 20.42 -24.96
C ALA A 96 36.24 19.20 -25.80
N THR A 97 37.15 19.41 -26.76
CA THR A 97 37.73 18.34 -27.58
C THR A 97 39.25 18.47 -27.58
N ALA A 98 39.96 17.44 -28.05
CA ALA A 98 41.42 17.51 -28.19
C ALA A 98 41.89 18.67 -29.10
N ALA A 99 41.06 19.12 -30.05
CA ALA A 99 41.35 20.26 -30.91
C ALA A 99 40.95 21.61 -30.27
N GLN A 100 40.02 21.61 -29.33
CA GLN A 100 39.50 22.79 -28.63
C GLN A 100 39.44 22.48 -27.12
N PRO A 101 40.56 22.52 -26.40
CA PRO A 101 40.63 22.09 -25.01
C PRO A 101 39.95 23.06 -24.02
N LYS A 102 39.69 24.30 -24.46
CA LYS A 102 39.02 25.33 -23.66
C LYS A 102 37.56 25.46 -24.11
N ALA A 103 36.65 24.94 -23.28
CA ALA A 103 35.21 25.07 -23.45
C ALA A 103 34.71 26.31 -22.70
N ALA A 104 34.19 27.29 -23.43
CA ALA A 104 33.54 28.49 -22.91
C ALA A 104 32.82 29.22 -24.05
N PHE A 105 32.02 30.24 -23.74
CA PHE A 105 31.47 31.13 -24.77
C PHE A 105 32.60 31.87 -25.52
N ILE A 106 33.56 32.46 -24.79
CA ILE A 106 34.76 33.11 -25.34
C ILE A 106 36.03 32.50 -24.71
N VAL A 107 37.01 32.12 -25.53
CA VAL A 107 38.25 31.52 -25.04
C VAL A 107 39.15 32.57 -24.37
N VAL A 108 39.36 33.73 -24.99
CA VAL A 108 40.15 34.84 -24.40
C VAL A 108 39.41 36.17 -24.57
N ASN A 109 39.05 36.81 -23.45
CA ASN A 109 38.46 38.14 -23.43
C ASN A 109 39.51 39.20 -23.05
N HIS A 110 39.81 40.11 -23.97
CA HIS A 110 40.54 41.36 -23.77
C HIS A 110 39.61 42.57 -23.68
N GLY A 111 38.37 42.43 -24.14
CA GLY A 111 37.37 43.47 -24.24
C GLY A 111 36.47 43.59 -23.01
N ARG A 112 35.27 44.13 -23.20
CA ARG A 112 34.27 44.29 -22.14
C ARG A 112 33.03 43.45 -22.43
N ILE A 113 32.63 42.59 -21.50
CA ILE A 113 31.36 41.86 -21.51
C ILE A 113 30.49 42.43 -20.39
N GLU A 114 29.30 42.91 -20.71
CA GLU A 114 28.43 43.53 -19.71
C GLU A 114 26.94 43.30 -19.92
N ARG A 115 26.18 43.31 -18.82
CA ARG A 115 24.70 43.33 -18.84
C ARG A 115 24.06 42.16 -19.58
N ILE A 116 24.64 40.96 -19.43
CA ILE A 116 24.17 39.71 -20.05
C ILE A 116 23.86 38.68 -18.98
N ALA A 117 22.73 38.01 -19.11
CA ALA A 117 22.42 36.76 -18.41
C ALA A 117 22.86 35.57 -19.27
N PHE A 118 23.64 34.65 -18.72
CA PHE A 118 23.94 33.35 -19.33
C PHE A 118 23.14 32.27 -18.61
N GLU A 119 22.00 31.88 -19.16
CA GLU A 119 21.04 31.02 -18.48
C GLU A 119 21.12 29.57 -18.96
N SER A 120 21.04 28.63 -18.04
CA SER A 120 21.05 27.20 -18.37
C SER A 120 22.25 26.82 -19.26
N VAL A 121 23.46 27.27 -18.89
CA VAL A 121 24.67 26.86 -19.59
C VAL A 121 24.98 25.39 -19.30
N ALA A 122 25.54 24.67 -20.27
CA ALA A 122 25.99 23.30 -20.13
C ALA A 122 27.40 23.19 -20.73
N ILE A 123 28.42 23.46 -19.92
CA ILE A 123 29.82 23.49 -20.35
C ILE A 123 30.53 22.26 -19.81
N THR A 124 31.13 21.46 -20.69
CA THR A 124 31.82 20.21 -20.33
C THR A 124 33.27 20.23 -20.78
N GLY A 125 34.21 20.16 -19.82
CA GLY A 125 35.64 20.03 -20.07
C GLY A 125 36.12 18.57 -20.06
N LEU A 126 37.20 18.25 -20.79
CA LEU A 126 37.90 16.97 -20.61
C LEU A 126 38.87 17.06 -19.43
N SER A 127 39.03 16.01 -18.62
CA SER A 127 39.85 16.04 -17.41
C SER A 127 41.24 15.41 -17.58
N THR A 128 41.73 15.22 -18.79
CA THR A 128 42.92 14.41 -19.07
C THR A 128 44.24 15.07 -18.64
N ASP A 129 44.40 16.37 -18.85
CA ASP A 129 45.60 17.13 -18.45
C ASP A 129 45.30 18.63 -18.19
N SER A 130 46.33 19.38 -17.75
CA SER A 130 46.20 20.79 -17.33
C SER A 130 45.79 21.80 -18.40
N THR A 131 45.72 21.39 -19.67
CA THR A 131 45.34 22.27 -20.78
C THR A 131 43.83 22.41 -20.97
N TYR A 132 43.04 21.51 -20.40
CA TYR A 132 41.60 21.46 -20.58
C TYR A 132 40.83 22.23 -19.52
N TRP A 133 40.06 23.23 -19.95
CA TRP A 133 39.37 24.18 -19.06
C TRP A 133 37.90 24.31 -19.46
N ALA A 134 37.01 24.47 -18.47
CA ALA A 134 35.59 24.74 -18.67
C ALA A 134 35.15 26.03 -17.95
N GLY A 135 34.67 27.02 -18.69
CA GLY A 135 34.22 28.31 -18.13
C GLY A 135 32.83 28.68 -18.62
N GLY A 136 31.93 29.10 -17.74
CA GLY A 136 30.57 29.47 -18.14
C GLY A 136 30.53 30.66 -19.11
N ILE A 137 31.35 31.70 -18.89
CA ILE A 137 31.47 32.83 -19.82
C ILE A 137 32.81 32.78 -20.58
N VAL A 138 33.94 32.76 -19.87
CA VAL A 138 35.26 32.79 -20.53
C VAL A 138 36.27 31.79 -19.98
N ALA A 139 37.19 31.32 -20.82
CA ALA A 139 38.33 30.53 -20.35
C ALA A 139 39.46 31.43 -19.82
N THR A 140 39.65 32.64 -20.35
CA THR A 140 40.64 33.61 -19.85
C THR A 140 40.10 35.03 -19.95
N ASN A 141 40.02 35.72 -18.82
CA ASN A 141 39.67 37.14 -18.76
C ASN A 141 40.93 38.00 -18.59
N ARG A 142 41.19 38.89 -19.53
CA ARG A 142 42.19 39.98 -19.48
C ARG A 142 41.54 41.37 -19.54
N GLY A 143 40.28 41.43 -19.94
CA GLY A 143 39.48 42.66 -20.00
C GLY A 143 38.56 42.81 -18.79
N GLU A 144 37.31 43.22 -19.02
CA GLU A 144 36.31 43.46 -17.99
C GLU A 144 35.06 42.60 -18.21
N ILE A 145 34.56 41.96 -17.15
CA ILE A 145 33.23 41.35 -17.10
C ILE A 145 32.45 42.03 -15.97
N ARG A 146 31.28 42.60 -16.27
CA ARG A 146 30.48 43.27 -15.25
C ARG A 146 28.97 43.19 -15.45
N GLU A 147 28.23 43.33 -14.35
CA GLU A 147 26.76 43.39 -14.38
C GLU A 147 26.15 42.20 -15.16
N SER A 148 26.71 41.01 -14.97
CA SER A 148 26.29 39.79 -15.67
C SER A 148 26.16 38.63 -14.69
N TYR A 149 25.33 37.64 -15.02
CA TYR A 149 25.24 36.41 -14.23
C TYR A 149 25.24 35.17 -15.09
N VAL A 150 25.46 34.04 -14.45
CA VAL A 150 25.46 32.72 -15.07
C VAL A 150 24.67 31.73 -14.20
N THR A 151 23.84 30.90 -14.84
CA THR A 151 23.15 29.76 -14.23
C THR A 151 23.37 28.50 -15.07
N GLY A 152 23.26 27.31 -14.46
CA GLY A 152 23.41 26.02 -15.15
C GLY A 152 24.56 25.17 -14.62
N THR A 153 25.29 24.47 -15.51
CA THR A 153 26.33 23.51 -15.15
C THR A 153 27.64 23.77 -15.91
N VAL A 154 28.76 23.70 -15.19
CA VAL A 154 30.12 23.77 -15.72
C VAL A 154 30.93 22.62 -15.14
N THR A 155 31.03 21.52 -15.87
CA THR A 155 31.56 20.24 -15.37
C THR A 155 32.80 19.79 -16.12
N GLY A 156 33.59 18.90 -15.49
CA GLY A 156 34.80 18.34 -16.08
C GLY A 156 35.98 19.32 -16.11
N GLY A 157 36.96 19.11 -17.00
CA GLY A 157 38.15 19.98 -17.07
C GLY A 157 39.20 19.72 -15.98
N TYR A 158 40.43 20.16 -16.20
CA TYR A 158 41.42 20.30 -15.12
C TYR A 158 41.08 21.50 -14.22
N ARG A 159 40.52 22.56 -14.82
CA ARG A 159 40.02 23.76 -14.15
C ARG A 159 38.62 24.10 -14.62
N SER A 160 37.75 24.49 -13.69
CA SER A 160 36.40 24.92 -14.01
C SER A 160 35.94 26.12 -13.19
N ALA A 161 35.14 26.97 -13.81
CA ALA A 161 34.55 28.12 -13.13
C ALA A 161 33.24 28.61 -13.76
N GLY A 162 32.34 29.14 -12.94
CA GLY A 162 31.07 29.71 -13.41
C GLY A 162 31.29 30.90 -14.36
N VAL A 163 32.19 31.84 -14.05
CA VAL A 163 32.39 33.04 -14.87
C VAL A 163 33.64 32.93 -15.73
N ALA A 164 34.82 32.84 -15.11
CA ALA A 164 36.09 32.87 -15.82
C ALA A 164 37.07 31.85 -15.26
N VAL A 165 37.64 30.97 -16.08
CA VAL A 165 38.61 29.99 -15.55
C VAL A 165 39.88 30.68 -15.04
N THR A 166 40.47 31.60 -15.80
CA THR A 166 41.60 32.42 -15.32
C THR A 166 41.28 33.90 -15.45
N ASN A 167 41.48 34.68 -14.39
CA ASN A 167 41.26 36.13 -14.38
C ASN A 167 42.57 36.92 -14.18
N TYR A 168 42.96 37.68 -15.19
CA TYR A 168 44.00 38.73 -15.15
C TYR A 168 43.40 40.14 -15.11
N GLY A 169 42.11 40.27 -15.42
CA GLY A 169 41.42 41.54 -15.59
C GLY A 169 40.49 41.89 -14.44
N VAL A 170 39.37 42.53 -14.76
CA VAL A 170 38.36 42.99 -13.81
C VAL A 170 37.09 42.16 -13.93
N ILE A 171 36.59 41.65 -12.80
CA ILE A 171 35.27 41.04 -12.66
C ILE A 171 34.55 41.78 -11.53
N ARG A 172 33.37 42.35 -11.80
CA ARG A 172 32.61 43.08 -10.77
C ARG A 172 31.13 43.08 -11.01
N HIS A 173 30.33 43.16 -9.94
CA HIS A 173 28.87 43.14 -10.05
C HIS A 173 28.40 41.91 -10.82
N VAL A 174 28.93 40.72 -10.50
CA VAL A 174 28.50 39.47 -11.11
C VAL A 174 27.94 38.52 -10.07
N TYR A 175 27.18 37.53 -10.51
CA TYR A 175 26.94 36.36 -9.69
C TYR A 175 26.85 35.06 -10.50
N ALA A 176 27.01 33.94 -9.81
CA ALA A 176 26.82 32.62 -10.38
C ALA A 176 25.94 31.76 -9.47
N ASP A 177 25.03 31.04 -10.10
CA ASP A 177 24.18 30.00 -9.52
C ASP A 177 24.36 28.74 -10.38
N VAL A 178 25.55 28.16 -10.29
CA VAL A 178 26.07 27.16 -11.23
C VAL A 178 26.71 26.02 -10.45
N GLU A 179 26.43 24.78 -10.86
CA GLU A 179 27.23 23.64 -10.42
C GLU A 179 28.57 23.67 -11.16
N VAL A 180 29.67 23.77 -10.41
CA VAL A 180 31.02 23.80 -10.97
C VAL A 180 31.81 22.60 -10.46
N SER A 181 32.14 21.67 -11.36
CA SER A 181 33.03 20.55 -11.06
C SER A 181 34.31 20.57 -11.89
N ALA A 182 35.44 20.25 -11.27
CA ALA A 182 36.74 20.14 -11.94
C ALA A 182 37.58 19.00 -11.39
N ARG A 183 38.61 18.57 -12.13
CA ARG A 183 39.59 17.62 -11.59
C ARG A 183 40.46 18.24 -10.51
N VAL A 184 41.00 19.45 -10.71
CA VAL A 184 42.00 20.02 -9.79
C VAL A 184 41.62 21.36 -9.21
N GLU A 185 41.06 22.27 -10.01
CA GLU A 185 40.79 23.65 -9.56
C GLU A 185 39.37 24.06 -9.93
N SER A 186 38.49 24.14 -8.93
CA SER A 186 37.08 24.50 -9.11
C SER A 186 36.74 25.76 -8.31
N GLY A 187 36.24 26.79 -9.00
CA GLY A 187 35.89 28.07 -8.38
C GLY A 187 34.51 28.55 -8.84
N GLY A 188 33.62 28.90 -7.91
CA GLY A 188 32.25 29.26 -8.27
C GLY A 188 32.16 30.48 -9.19
N LEU A 189 33.04 31.48 -9.04
CA LEU A 189 33.20 32.56 -10.02
C LEU A 189 34.45 32.39 -10.88
N VAL A 190 35.60 32.11 -10.25
CA VAL A 190 36.90 32.06 -10.96
C VAL A 190 37.76 30.88 -10.50
N ALA A 191 38.35 30.08 -11.40
CA ALA A 191 39.25 29.02 -10.94
C ALA A 191 40.58 29.61 -10.45
N VAL A 192 41.21 30.51 -11.22
CA VAL A 192 42.50 31.12 -10.88
C VAL A 192 42.45 32.65 -10.98
N ALA A 193 42.72 33.34 -9.86
CA ALA A 193 42.89 34.78 -9.79
C ALA A 193 44.39 35.15 -9.84
N GLU A 194 44.80 35.83 -10.90
CA GLU A 194 46.19 36.12 -11.24
C GLU A 194 46.67 37.50 -10.72
N PRO A 195 47.99 37.78 -10.68
CA PRO A 195 48.52 39.07 -10.25
C PRO A 195 47.92 40.25 -11.03
N GLY A 196 47.45 41.27 -10.31
CA GLY A 196 46.83 42.47 -10.89
C GLY A 196 45.34 42.35 -11.19
N SER A 197 44.74 41.17 -10.99
CA SER A 197 43.30 40.96 -11.17
C SER A 197 42.47 41.55 -10.04
N LEU A 198 41.21 41.90 -10.36
CA LEU A 198 40.21 42.38 -9.41
C LEU A 198 38.92 41.57 -9.54
N LEU A 199 38.42 41.07 -8.41
CA LEU A 199 37.09 40.47 -8.26
C LEU A 199 36.36 41.14 -7.09
N GLU A 200 35.32 41.92 -7.38
CA GLU A 200 34.62 42.69 -6.35
C GLU A 200 33.11 42.76 -6.47
N GLN A 201 32.45 43.02 -5.33
CA GLN A 201 31.02 43.31 -5.24
C GLN A 201 30.14 42.28 -5.99
N SER A 202 30.47 41.01 -5.80
CA SER A 202 29.88 39.87 -6.51
C SER A 202 29.45 38.80 -5.51
N TYR A 203 28.56 37.89 -5.91
CA TYR A 203 28.19 36.76 -5.06
C TYR A 203 28.11 35.44 -5.80
N VAL A 204 28.03 34.34 -5.05
CA VAL A 204 27.82 33.00 -5.60
C VAL A 204 26.87 32.21 -4.72
N LEU A 205 26.06 31.35 -5.33
CA LEU A 205 25.40 30.23 -4.66
C LEU A 205 26.23 29.00 -4.99
N PRO A 206 27.12 28.60 -4.08
CA PRO A 206 28.12 27.62 -4.43
C PRO A 206 27.49 26.22 -4.51
N ASP A 207 27.69 25.53 -5.63
CA ASP A 207 27.80 24.07 -5.65
C ASP A 207 29.09 23.73 -6.40
N VAL A 208 30.19 23.75 -5.67
CA VAL A 208 31.53 23.74 -6.25
C VAL A 208 32.30 22.53 -5.75
N TYR A 209 32.71 21.66 -6.66
CA TYR A 209 33.44 20.44 -6.35
C TYR A 209 34.77 20.36 -7.11
N SER A 210 35.84 19.88 -6.45
CA SER A 210 37.04 19.42 -7.16
C SER A 210 37.49 18.04 -6.71
N GLN A 211 37.91 17.21 -7.66
CA GLN A 211 38.32 15.84 -7.35
C GLN A 211 39.63 15.79 -6.53
N GLU A 212 40.66 16.56 -6.91
CA GLU A 212 42.01 16.38 -6.37
C GLU A 212 42.45 17.45 -5.35
N SER A 213 42.05 18.72 -5.51
CA SER A 213 42.77 19.80 -4.81
C SER A 213 41.97 21.05 -4.46
N ASN A 214 42.07 22.10 -5.28
CA ASN A 214 41.71 23.46 -4.90
C ASN A 214 40.23 23.68 -5.17
N THR A 215 39.44 23.94 -4.13
CA THR A 215 38.03 24.31 -4.29
C THR A 215 37.75 25.60 -3.53
N GLY A 216 37.13 26.58 -4.17
CA GLY A 216 36.64 27.76 -3.47
C GLY A 216 35.32 28.28 -3.97
N GLY A 217 34.48 28.79 -3.06
CA GLY A 217 33.18 29.34 -3.44
C GLY A 217 33.32 30.52 -4.41
N ILE A 218 34.24 31.46 -4.14
CA ILE A 218 34.55 32.54 -5.10
C ILE A 218 35.67 32.11 -6.05
N ALA A 219 36.82 31.71 -5.51
CA ALA A 219 37.96 31.29 -6.32
C ALA A 219 38.71 30.05 -5.84
N ALA A 220 39.12 29.16 -6.75
CA ALA A 220 39.89 27.98 -6.37
C ALA A 220 41.30 28.37 -5.89
N TYR A 221 41.98 29.27 -6.62
CA TYR A 221 43.37 29.64 -6.36
C TYR A 221 43.62 31.15 -6.58
N ALA A 222 44.19 31.85 -5.59
CA ALA A 222 44.57 33.26 -5.70
C ALA A 222 46.09 33.50 -5.55
N TYR A 223 46.68 34.21 -6.51
CA TYR A 223 48.11 34.57 -6.54
C TYR A 223 48.41 35.95 -5.95
N SER A 224 49.67 36.15 -5.55
CA SER A 224 50.18 37.42 -5.05
C SER A 224 49.84 38.59 -5.97
N GLY A 225 49.18 39.61 -5.43
CA GLY A 225 48.74 40.79 -6.20
C GLY A 225 47.34 40.68 -6.83
N ALA A 226 46.64 39.54 -6.71
CA ALA A 226 45.21 39.47 -6.98
C ALA A 226 44.42 40.16 -5.86
N ILE A 227 43.27 40.78 -6.18
CA ILE A 227 42.39 41.46 -5.23
C ILE A 227 41.00 40.82 -5.29
N ILE A 228 40.54 40.23 -4.18
CA ILE A 228 39.21 39.63 -4.03
C ILE A 228 38.55 40.33 -2.84
N ARG A 229 37.55 41.18 -3.09
CA ARG A 229 36.97 42.01 -2.04
C ARG A 229 35.48 42.27 -2.13
N ASP A 230 34.86 42.56 -1.00
CA ASP A 230 33.45 43.00 -0.93
C ASP A 230 32.47 41.97 -1.53
N ASN A 231 32.81 40.68 -1.50
CA ASN A 231 32.00 39.60 -2.08
C ASN A 231 31.20 38.83 -1.01
N ALA A 232 30.14 38.15 -1.45
CA ALA A 232 29.32 37.28 -0.62
C ALA A 232 29.25 35.84 -1.17
N VAL A 233 29.24 34.86 -0.27
CA VAL A 233 28.98 33.46 -0.61
C VAL A 233 27.72 33.05 0.13
N LEU A 234 26.68 32.66 -0.60
CA LEU A 234 25.39 32.29 -0.01
C LEU A 234 25.36 30.82 0.38
N ALA A 235 24.21 30.33 0.84
CA ALA A 235 24.05 28.91 1.20
C ALA A 235 24.35 28.01 0.00
N GLY A 236 24.98 26.86 0.26
CA GLY A 236 25.45 25.94 -0.77
C GLY A 236 26.68 25.13 -0.34
N THR A 237 27.26 24.37 -1.25
CA THR A 237 28.33 23.39 -1.02
C THR A 237 29.64 23.80 -1.70
N VAL A 238 30.75 23.67 -0.96
CA VAL A 238 32.12 23.76 -1.48
C VAL A 238 32.83 22.49 -1.03
N ASP A 239 33.25 21.64 -1.97
CA ASP A 239 33.74 20.31 -1.64
C ASP A 239 34.97 19.88 -2.47
N ASN A 240 35.75 18.97 -1.91
CA ASN A 240 36.77 18.18 -2.59
C ASN A 240 36.94 16.83 -1.88
N ASP A 241 37.60 15.84 -2.51
CA ASP A 241 37.78 14.50 -1.94
C ASP A 241 38.80 14.47 -0.77
N GLY A 242 38.59 15.29 0.27
CA GLY A 242 39.42 15.37 1.47
C GLY A 242 40.69 16.24 1.34
N GLY A 243 40.77 17.09 0.30
CA GLY A 243 41.90 17.98 0.06
C GLY A 243 41.96 19.17 1.02
N SER A 244 43.16 19.58 1.45
CA SER A 244 43.35 20.68 2.41
C SER A 244 43.20 22.09 1.84
N ASN A 245 43.13 22.24 0.50
CA ASN A 245 43.04 23.53 -0.18
C ASN A 245 41.57 23.90 -0.46
N ILE A 246 40.81 24.16 0.60
CA ILE A 246 39.39 24.45 0.49
C ILE A 246 38.97 25.66 1.33
N GLY A 247 38.11 26.51 0.77
CA GLY A 247 37.59 27.65 1.51
C GLY A 247 36.36 28.29 0.87
N ARG A 248 35.49 28.85 1.72
CA ARG A 248 34.25 29.49 1.23
C ARG A 248 34.55 30.61 0.25
N ILE A 249 35.60 31.42 0.47
CA ILE A 249 36.03 32.46 -0.48
C ILE A 249 37.11 31.91 -1.42
N VAL A 250 38.24 31.47 -0.89
CA VAL A 250 39.39 30.99 -1.68
C VAL A 250 39.85 29.61 -1.21
N GLY A 251 40.07 28.67 -2.13
CA GLY A 251 40.61 27.34 -1.80
C GLY A 251 42.09 27.38 -1.42
N ARG A 252 42.92 27.99 -2.27
CA ARG A 252 44.37 28.10 -2.07
C ARG A 252 44.86 29.53 -2.26
N VAL A 253 45.82 29.94 -1.45
CA VAL A 253 46.52 31.22 -1.56
C VAL A 253 48.00 30.98 -1.85
N ASN A 254 48.58 31.71 -2.82
CA ASN A 254 50.01 31.71 -3.10
C ASN A 254 50.60 33.12 -3.05
N GLY A 255 51.46 33.36 -2.05
CA GLY A 255 52.02 34.67 -1.75
C GLY A 255 51.03 35.56 -1.01
N THR A 256 50.89 36.83 -1.41
CA THR A 256 50.07 37.83 -0.70
C THR A 256 48.97 38.42 -1.60
N PRO A 257 47.92 37.66 -1.98
CA PRO A 257 46.70 38.25 -2.53
C PRO A 257 46.02 39.13 -1.47
N THR A 258 45.24 40.11 -1.92
CA THR A 258 44.43 40.96 -1.05
C THR A 258 43.03 40.38 -0.94
N LEU A 259 42.73 39.75 0.19
CA LEU A 259 41.36 39.39 0.57
C LEU A 259 40.83 40.48 1.50
N GLN A 260 39.67 41.07 1.18
CA GLN A 260 39.13 42.15 1.99
C GLN A 260 37.61 42.15 1.99
N ASN A 261 37.01 42.25 3.18
CA ASN A 261 35.58 42.41 3.36
C ASN A 261 34.72 41.34 2.64
N ASN A 262 35.20 40.10 2.58
CA ASN A 262 34.40 39.00 2.03
C ASN A 262 33.59 38.33 3.14
N ARG A 263 32.37 37.89 2.81
CA ARG A 263 31.42 37.26 3.74
C ARG A 263 30.95 35.94 3.16
N ALA A 264 30.69 34.99 4.05
CA ALA A 264 30.14 33.70 3.65
C ALA A 264 29.04 33.27 4.63
N SER A 265 28.02 32.63 4.10
CA SER A 265 26.91 32.12 4.89
C SER A 265 27.42 31.09 5.89
N GLN A 266 26.85 31.10 7.09
CA GLN A 266 27.01 29.99 8.04
C GLN A 266 26.44 28.67 7.47
N GLN A 267 25.57 28.75 6.46
CA GLN A 267 24.99 27.63 5.74
C GLN A 267 25.77 27.27 4.46
N THR A 268 26.91 27.93 4.20
CA THR A 268 27.86 27.45 3.18
C THR A 268 28.66 26.31 3.78
N LEU A 269 28.46 25.11 3.27
CA LEU A 269 29.13 23.90 3.73
C LEU A 269 30.49 23.76 3.05
N VAL A 270 31.49 23.40 3.84
CA VAL A 270 32.81 22.98 3.35
C VAL A 270 32.99 21.52 3.75
N GLN A 271 33.13 20.62 2.77
CA GLN A 271 33.16 19.17 3.00
C GLN A 271 31.99 18.69 3.89
N GLY A 272 30.77 19.10 3.52
CA GLY A 272 29.56 18.76 4.28
C GLY A 272 29.46 19.38 5.68
N SER A 273 30.39 20.26 6.09
CA SER A 273 30.39 20.84 7.43
C SER A 273 30.20 22.35 7.40
N ALA A 274 29.35 22.86 8.30
CA ALA A 274 29.25 24.30 8.53
C ALA A 274 30.57 24.84 9.09
N VAL A 275 31.14 25.85 8.42
CA VAL A 275 32.38 26.49 8.88
C VAL A 275 32.06 27.51 9.97
N SER A 276 32.52 27.25 11.19
CA SER A 276 32.50 28.23 12.27
C SER A 276 33.74 29.12 12.23
N GLY A 277 33.56 30.44 12.38
CA GLY A 277 34.68 31.41 12.34
C GLY A 277 34.94 31.98 10.94
N GLY A 278 36.16 32.42 10.66
CA GLY A 278 36.49 33.15 9.42
C GLY A 278 36.33 34.68 9.57
N GLY A 279 37.21 35.41 8.91
CA GLY A 279 37.39 36.84 9.01
C GLY A 279 37.33 37.52 7.65
N LEU A 280 37.17 38.84 7.68
CA LEU A 280 36.97 39.66 6.48
C LEU A 280 38.12 39.55 5.45
N ALA A 281 39.31 39.12 5.87
CA ALA A 281 40.52 39.09 5.05
C ALA A 281 41.14 37.69 4.93
N ASP A 282 40.39 36.64 5.21
CA ASP A 282 40.87 35.26 5.10
C ASP A 282 40.13 34.45 4.02
N PRO A 283 40.65 33.26 3.66
CA PRO A 283 40.05 32.42 2.62
C PRO A 283 38.66 31.85 2.96
N GLN A 284 38.21 31.94 4.21
CA GLN A 284 36.88 31.50 4.64
C GLN A 284 35.85 32.63 4.68
N GLY A 285 36.30 33.89 4.71
CA GLY A 285 35.42 35.05 4.82
C GLY A 285 34.74 35.15 6.18
N LEU A 286 34.19 36.32 6.50
CA LEU A 286 33.45 36.50 7.75
C LEU A 286 32.14 35.70 7.71
N THR A 287 32.00 34.76 8.64
CA THR A 287 30.73 34.03 8.84
C THR A 287 29.61 35.02 9.11
N THR A 288 28.58 34.95 8.28
CA THR A 288 27.37 35.77 8.37
C THR A 288 26.18 34.83 8.37
N THR A 289 25.17 35.10 9.19
CA THR A 289 24.00 34.20 9.28
C THR A 289 23.18 34.23 7.99
N ALA A 290 22.44 33.15 7.71
CA ALA A 290 21.55 33.11 6.54
C ALA A 290 20.50 34.22 6.58
N VAL A 291 19.98 34.55 7.77
CA VAL A 291 19.02 35.65 7.97
C VAL A 291 19.64 37.01 7.64
N GLU A 292 20.90 37.23 8.02
CA GLU A 292 21.62 38.46 7.70
C GLU A 292 21.90 38.57 6.18
N LEU A 293 22.31 37.49 5.51
CA LEU A 293 22.49 37.48 4.06
C LEU A 293 21.16 37.54 3.30
N ALA A 294 20.04 37.16 3.92
CA ALA A 294 18.69 37.39 3.40
C ALA A 294 18.16 38.82 3.70
N SER A 295 19.04 39.76 4.04
CA SER A 295 18.70 41.17 4.28
C SER A 295 19.50 42.11 3.36
N PRO A 296 18.84 43.13 2.78
CA PRO A 296 19.52 44.13 1.95
C PRO A 296 20.57 44.94 2.73
N GLU A 297 20.45 45.01 4.07
CA GLU A 297 21.33 45.82 4.92
C GLU A 297 22.77 45.33 4.93
N VAL A 298 23.01 44.01 4.85
CA VAL A 298 24.38 43.47 4.85
C VAL A 298 25.13 43.92 3.60
N TYR A 299 24.48 43.88 2.44
CA TYR A 299 25.11 44.27 1.18
C TYR A 299 25.42 45.76 1.15
N VAL A 300 24.49 46.61 1.59
CA VAL A 300 24.69 48.07 1.57
C VAL A 300 25.63 48.54 2.67
N ASN A 301 25.34 48.17 3.93
CA ASN A 301 26.05 48.74 5.08
C ASN A 301 27.37 48.03 5.38
N SER A 302 27.48 46.74 5.06
CA SER A 302 28.67 45.95 5.37
C SER A 302 29.57 45.71 4.16
N LEU A 303 29.01 45.36 3.00
CA LEU A 303 29.78 45.12 1.77
C LEU A 303 29.94 46.37 0.89
N GLY A 304 29.27 47.48 1.23
CA GLY A 304 29.38 48.74 0.49
C GLY A 304 28.75 48.70 -0.91
N TRP A 305 27.80 47.79 -1.15
CA TRP A 305 27.09 47.69 -2.41
C TRP A 305 26.11 48.85 -2.56
N SER A 306 25.94 49.33 -3.79
CA SER A 306 24.99 50.39 -4.11
C SER A 306 23.77 49.80 -4.79
N PHE A 307 22.62 49.87 -4.11
CA PHE A 307 21.32 49.53 -4.70
C PHE A 307 20.74 50.66 -5.55
N ALA A 308 21.46 51.78 -5.67
CA ALA A 308 21.10 52.87 -6.58
C ALA A 308 21.73 52.71 -7.98
N THR A 309 22.67 51.78 -8.16
CA THR A 309 23.42 51.57 -9.41
C THR A 309 23.24 50.14 -9.92
N ALA A 310 24.24 49.27 -9.77
CA ALA A 310 24.29 47.94 -10.39
C ALA A 310 23.31 46.93 -9.77
N TRP A 311 23.00 47.06 -8.47
CA TRP A 311 22.20 46.10 -7.73
C TRP A 311 20.81 46.65 -7.37
N GLN A 312 19.89 45.73 -7.07
CA GLN A 312 18.60 45.96 -6.42
C GLN A 312 18.28 44.75 -5.52
N TRP A 313 17.30 44.86 -4.62
CA TRP A 313 16.85 43.73 -3.80
C TRP A 313 15.72 42.95 -4.48
N SER A 314 15.84 41.63 -4.58
CA SER A 314 14.73 40.76 -4.98
C SER A 314 14.08 40.15 -3.74
N ALA A 315 12.84 40.53 -3.45
CA ALA A 315 12.07 39.90 -2.38
C ALA A 315 11.67 38.46 -2.70
N ALA A 316 11.48 38.14 -3.99
CA ALA A 316 11.12 36.80 -4.46
C ALA A 316 12.28 35.80 -4.28
N LEU A 317 13.51 36.24 -4.54
CA LEU A 317 14.71 35.40 -4.41
C LEU A 317 15.43 35.58 -3.05
N ALA A 318 14.97 36.52 -2.22
CA ALA A 318 15.60 36.93 -0.96
C ALA A 318 17.11 37.23 -1.06
N ARG A 319 17.56 37.77 -2.21
CA ARG A 319 18.96 38.09 -2.51
C ARG A 319 19.10 39.33 -3.39
N PRO A 320 20.29 39.96 -3.48
CA PRO A 320 20.53 41.03 -4.45
C PRO A 320 20.40 40.50 -5.87
N GLN A 321 19.83 41.30 -6.76
CA GLN A 321 19.73 41.02 -8.19
C GLN A 321 20.28 42.22 -8.96
N LEU A 322 20.82 41.99 -10.15
CA LEU A 322 21.30 43.06 -11.01
C LEU A 322 20.12 43.92 -11.49
N ARG A 323 20.31 45.25 -11.48
CA ARG A 323 19.28 46.21 -11.94
C ARG A 323 19.14 46.17 -13.46
N GLY A 324 20.26 46.00 -14.15
CA GLY A 324 20.33 46.01 -15.61
C GLY A 324 19.98 44.68 -16.26
N VAL A 325 19.98 43.57 -15.52
CA VAL A 325 19.72 42.20 -15.99
C VAL A 325 18.96 41.47 -14.87
N GLN A 326 17.70 41.11 -15.10
CA GLN A 326 16.87 40.50 -14.05
C GLN A 326 16.68 39.01 -14.30
N GLU A 327 17.08 38.21 -13.32
CA GLU A 327 16.70 36.80 -13.22
C GLU A 327 15.21 36.63 -12.93
N ALA A 328 14.55 35.75 -13.69
CA ALA A 328 13.16 35.40 -13.46
C ALA A 328 13.01 34.58 -12.18
N ALA A 329 11.90 34.76 -11.46
CA ALA A 329 11.56 33.86 -10.36
C ALA A 329 11.09 32.50 -10.93
N PRO A 330 11.37 31.36 -10.27
CA PRO A 330 10.84 30.07 -10.68
C PRO A 330 9.31 30.07 -10.78
N THR A 331 8.79 29.37 -11.78
CA THR A 331 7.35 29.26 -12.02
C THR A 331 6.74 28.25 -11.05
N PRO A 332 5.74 28.63 -10.23
CA PRO A 332 5.13 27.69 -9.29
C PRO A 332 4.24 26.68 -9.99
N ILE A 333 4.38 25.41 -9.61
CA ILE A 333 3.53 24.29 -10.03
C ILE A 333 2.81 23.77 -8.78
N ALA A 334 1.49 23.65 -8.84
CA ALA A 334 0.66 23.18 -7.73
C ALA A 334 -0.35 22.09 -8.15
N THR A 335 -0.40 21.74 -9.44
CA THR A 335 -1.40 20.83 -9.99
C THR A 335 -0.83 19.98 -11.12
N ALA A 336 -1.40 18.79 -11.34
CA ALA A 336 -1.01 17.90 -12.43
C ALA A 336 -1.07 18.56 -13.82
N ALA A 337 -2.05 19.44 -14.06
CA ALA A 337 -2.19 20.13 -15.34
C ALA A 337 -1.02 21.10 -15.62
N GLN A 338 -0.42 21.68 -14.58
CA GLN A 338 0.71 22.61 -14.71
C GLN A 338 2.02 21.90 -15.06
N LEU A 339 2.12 20.57 -14.91
CA LEU A 339 3.29 19.81 -15.37
C LEU A 339 3.46 19.88 -16.90
N GLU A 340 2.44 20.29 -17.67
CA GLU A 340 2.57 20.56 -19.11
C GLU A 340 3.54 21.71 -19.42
N LEU A 341 3.81 22.59 -18.46
CA LEU A 341 4.80 23.67 -18.61
C LEU A 341 6.20 23.11 -18.86
N LEU A 342 6.54 21.98 -18.24
CA LEU A 342 7.83 21.29 -18.45
C LEU A 342 7.99 20.82 -19.91
N ARG A 343 6.90 20.51 -20.63
CA ARG A 343 6.95 20.13 -22.07
C ARG A 343 7.00 21.34 -22.99
N THR A 344 6.23 22.38 -22.66
CA THR A 344 6.04 23.55 -23.54
C THR A 344 7.12 24.60 -23.37
N ASN A 345 7.79 24.63 -22.22
CA ASN A 345 8.95 25.46 -21.93
C ASN A 345 10.01 24.67 -21.13
N PRO A 346 10.76 23.77 -21.81
CA PRO A 346 11.65 22.82 -21.15
C PRO A 346 12.91 23.46 -20.54
N ALA A 347 13.24 24.69 -20.91
CA ALA A 347 14.35 25.44 -20.34
C ALA A 347 13.94 26.31 -19.12
N GLY A 348 12.65 26.29 -18.74
CA GLY A 348 12.15 27.10 -17.64
C GLY A 348 12.51 26.55 -16.26
N ASP A 349 12.59 27.44 -15.28
CA ASP A 349 12.75 27.08 -13.87
C ASP A 349 11.38 26.98 -13.20
N TYR A 350 11.18 25.89 -12.46
CA TYR A 350 9.92 25.51 -11.82
C TYR A 350 10.15 25.11 -10.37
N VAL A 351 9.17 25.43 -9.52
CA VAL A 351 9.15 25.02 -8.12
C VAL A 351 7.79 24.44 -7.78
N LEU A 352 7.75 23.26 -7.14
CA LEU A 352 6.51 22.72 -6.60
C LEU A 352 6.08 23.53 -5.37
N THR A 353 4.78 23.75 -5.24
CA THR A 353 4.19 24.46 -4.09
C THR A 353 3.10 23.65 -3.39
N ALA A 354 2.89 22.43 -3.87
CA ALA A 354 1.99 21.43 -3.33
C ALA A 354 2.40 20.04 -3.84
N ASP A 355 2.03 18.99 -3.10
CA ASP A 355 2.09 17.62 -3.60
C ASP A 355 1.11 17.47 -4.78
N ILE A 356 1.48 16.67 -5.78
CA ILE A 356 0.71 16.47 -7.02
C ILE A 356 0.35 15.00 -7.16
N ASP A 357 -0.94 14.69 -7.13
CA ASP A 357 -1.46 13.35 -7.41
C ASP A 357 -1.84 13.23 -8.89
N LEU A 358 -1.25 12.24 -9.57
CA LEU A 358 -1.58 11.88 -10.94
C LEU A 358 -2.62 10.76 -10.95
N THR A 359 -3.64 10.92 -11.79
CA THR A 359 -4.67 9.89 -11.98
C THR A 359 -4.67 9.44 -13.45
N GLY A 360 -4.21 8.22 -13.71
CA GLY A 360 -4.19 7.62 -15.05
C GLY A 360 -2.85 7.78 -15.79
N ALA A 361 -2.82 7.37 -17.06
CA ALA A 361 -1.60 7.32 -17.86
C ALA A 361 -1.00 8.71 -18.13
N PHE A 362 0.29 8.86 -17.90
CA PHE A 362 1.06 10.07 -18.12
C PHE A 362 1.89 9.98 -19.42
N THR A 363 1.89 11.06 -20.21
CA THR A 363 2.72 11.16 -21.41
C THR A 363 4.11 11.67 -21.03
N PRO A 364 5.22 10.98 -21.33
CA PRO A 364 6.56 11.46 -20.95
C PRO A 364 6.89 12.89 -21.42
N ILE A 365 7.68 13.62 -20.64
CA ILE A 365 8.26 14.92 -21.04
C ILE A 365 9.49 14.62 -21.93
N PRO A 366 9.54 15.08 -23.20
CA PRO A 366 10.60 14.65 -24.13
C PRO A 366 12.01 15.11 -23.73
N VAL A 367 12.15 16.37 -23.31
CA VAL A 367 13.43 16.96 -22.88
C VAL A 367 13.16 17.99 -21.80
N PHE A 368 14.04 18.09 -20.80
CA PHE A 368 13.98 19.12 -19.77
C PHE A 368 15.39 19.61 -19.42
N SER A 369 15.66 20.90 -19.64
CA SER A 369 16.97 21.54 -19.47
C SER A 369 16.98 22.69 -18.45
N GLY A 370 15.83 23.05 -17.87
CA GLY A 370 15.72 24.01 -16.77
C GLY A 370 15.85 23.36 -15.38
N THR A 371 15.40 24.07 -14.36
CA THR A 371 15.38 23.58 -12.97
C THR A 371 13.98 23.11 -12.56
N LEU A 372 13.84 21.91 -12.00
CA LEU A 372 12.64 21.45 -11.32
C LEU A 372 12.98 21.21 -9.85
N ASP A 373 12.61 22.17 -9.02
CA ASP A 373 12.73 22.09 -7.57
C ASP A 373 11.42 21.55 -6.98
N GLY A 374 11.51 20.45 -6.26
CA GLY A 374 10.37 19.89 -5.55
C GLY A 374 10.02 20.66 -4.28
N ASP A 375 10.92 21.49 -3.72
CA ASP A 375 10.72 22.21 -2.45
C ASP A 375 10.17 21.32 -1.31
N GLY A 376 10.53 20.03 -1.32
CA GLY A 376 10.04 19.04 -0.35
C GLY A 376 8.71 18.38 -0.69
N HIS A 377 8.14 18.66 -1.86
CA HIS A 377 6.88 18.11 -2.34
C HIS A 377 7.03 16.81 -3.14
N ARG A 378 5.91 16.12 -3.30
CA ARG A 378 5.81 14.82 -3.99
C ARG A 378 4.99 14.87 -5.28
N ILE A 379 5.33 14.00 -6.21
CA ILE A 379 4.47 13.60 -7.33
C ILE A 379 4.08 12.14 -7.12
N SER A 380 2.79 11.85 -6.99
CA SER A 380 2.26 10.52 -6.69
C SER A 380 1.51 9.91 -7.88
N GLY A 381 1.50 8.58 -8.01
CA GLY A 381 0.65 7.86 -8.96
C GLY A 381 1.10 7.97 -10.43
N LEU A 382 2.40 8.12 -10.67
CA LEU A 382 2.95 8.23 -12.02
C LEU A 382 2.85 6.89 -12.76
N THR A 383 1.86 6.74 -13.64
CA THR A 383 1.72 5.57 -14.52
C THR A 383 2.20 5.88 -15.93
N VAL A 384 3.23 5.17 -16.42
CA VAL A 384 3.73 5.31 -17.80
C VAL A 384 3.97 3.95 -18.43
N THR A 385 3.32 3.69 -19.56
CA THR A 385 3.57 2.48 -20.36
C THR A 385 4.26 2.85 -21.67
N ALA A 386 5.38 2.19 -21.97
CA ALA A 386 6.08 2.35 -23.23
C ALA A 386 5.18 1.92 -24.40
N THR A 387 5.38 2.55 -25.55
CA THR A 387 4.72 2.19 -26.81
C THR A 387 5.74 2.09 -27.93
N THR A 388 5.37 1.54 -29.08
CA THR A 388 6.25 1.56 -30.26
C THR A 388 6.59 2.99 -30.73
N ALA A 389 5.72 3.97 -30.46
CA ALA A 389 5.95 5.37 -30.76
C ALA A 389 6.75 6.10 -29.67
N GLN A 390 6.67 5.62 -28.43
CA GLN A 390 7.35 6.17 -27.26
C GLN A 390 8.01 5.02 -26.47
N PRO A 391 9.18 4.52 -26.93
CA PRO A 391 9.79 3.31 -26.35
C PRO A 391 10.41 3.55 -24.97
N ARG A 392 10.62 4.80 -24.58
CA ARG A 392 11.18 5.19 -23.27
C ARG A 392 10.06 5.70 -22.36
N ALA A 393 9.79 4.93 -21.31
CA ALA A 393 8.80 5.21 -20.28
C ALA A 393 9.49 5.78 -19.03
N ALA A 394 9.18 7.03 -18.68
CA ALA A 394 9.64 7.75 -17.50
C ALA A 394 8.85 9.07 -17.38
N LEU A 395 9.03 9.83 -16.28
CA LEU A 395 8.51 11.21 -16.19
C LEU A 395 9.15 12.09 -17.27
N ILE A 396 10.49 12.06 -17.37
CA ILE A 396 11.29 12.82 -18.33
C ILE A 396 12.18 11.87 -19.15
N VAL A 397 12.23 12.06 -20.47
CA VAL A 397 13.03 11.20 -21.36
C VAL A 397 14.48 11.64 -21.36
N GLU A 398 14.76 12.89 -21.74
CA GLU A 398 16.12 13.48 -21.72
C GLU A 398 16.17 14.59 -20.66
N GLN A 399 16.89 14.38 -19.57
CA GLN A 399 17.08 15.35 -18.51
C GLN A 399 18.47 15.97 -18.65
N GLU A 400 18.56 17.29 -18.87
CA GLU A 400 19.81 18.03 -19.07
C GLU A 400 20.06 19.10 -17.99
N GLY A 401 19.00 19.52 -17.29
CA GLY A 401 19.03 20.58 -16.29
C GLY A 401 19.21 20.08 -14.86
N VAL A 402 18.45 20.62 -13.91
CA VAL A 402 18.51 20.22 -12.49
C VAL A 402 17.16 19.70 -12.02
N ILE A 403 17.14 18.55 -11.35
CA ILE A 403 16.01 18.07 -10.54
C ILE A 403 16.49 17.95 -9.10
N GLU A 404 15.76 18.58 -8.18
CA GLU A 404 16.12 18.53 -6.76
C GLU A 404 14.94 18.52 -5.81
N ARG A 405 15.14 18.00 -4.59
CA ARG A 405 14.16 18.04 -3.49
C ARG A 405 12.79 17.46 -3.84
N LEU A 406 12.74 16.48 -4.73
CA LEU A 406 11.53 15.90 -5.29
C LEU A 406 11.35 14.44 -4.87
N GLY A 407 10.20 14.12 -4.30
CA GLY A 407 9.76 12.72 -4.14
C GLY A 407 8.85 12.30 -5.29
N VAL A 408 9.13 11.19 -5.95
CA VAL A 408 8.20 10.57 -6.91
C VAL A 408 7.74 9.23 -6.35
N VAL A 409 6.49 9.17 -5.92
CA VAL A 409 5.97 8.05 -5.13
C VAL A 409 4.92 7.28 -5.90
N ASP A 410 4.85 5.98 -5.63
CA ASP A 410 3.91 5.07 -6.28
C ASP A 410 3.97 5.13 -7.82
N VAL A 411 5.19 4.98 -8.36
CA VAL A 411 5.37 4.86 -9.80
C VAL A 411 4.90 3.48 -10.29
N ASP A 412 4.26 3.44 -11.45
CA ASP A 412 3.95 2.20 -12.19
C ASP A 412 4.42 2.38 -13.64
N ILE A 413 5.68 2.01 -13.88
CA ILE A 413 6.35 2.21 -15.16
C ILE A 413 6.53 0.87 -15.86
N ALA A 414 6.00 0.72 -17.06
CA ALA A 414 6.03 -0.52 -17.83
C ALA A 414 6.71 -0.35 -19.20
N GLY A 415 7.84 -1.02 -19.41
CA GLY A 415 8.47 -1.22 -20.72
C GLY A 415 7.83 -2.36 -21.52
N LEU A 416 8.04 -2.41 -22.85
CA LEU A 416 7.33 -3.35 -23.73
C LEU A 416 8.11 -4.60 -24.16
N SER A 417 9.44 -4.53 -24.28
CA SER A 417 10.21 -5.53 -25.04
C SER A 417 11.67 -5.57 -24.61
N ALA A 418 12.34 -6.69 -24.90
CA ALA A 418 13.79 -6.87 -24.80
C ALA A 418 14.57 -6.22 -25.98
N ASP A 419 13.93 -5.39 -26.81
CA ASP A 419 14.63 -4.57 -27.80
C ASP A 419 15.33 -3.39 -27.12
N SER A 420 16.61 -3.19 -27.44
CA SER A 420 17.50 -2.19 -26.82
C SER A 420 17.00 -0.74 -26.81
N THR A 421 15.98 -0.43 -27.62
CA THR A 421 15.34 0.88 -27.66
C THR A 421 14.33 1.12 -26.53
N TYR A 422 13.82 0.06 -25.88
CA TYR A 422 12.78 0.15 -24.84
C TYR A 422 13.37 0.26 -23.45
N TRP A 423 13.13 1.39 -22.78
CA TRP A 423 13.67 1.71 -21.46
C TRP A 423 12.53 2.08 -20.50
N ALA A 424 12.64 1.69 -19.23
CA ALA A 424 11.69 2.05 -18.17
C ALA A 424 12.41 2.61 -16.95
N GLY A 425 12.18 3.89 -16.62
CA GLY A 425 12.82 4.58 -15.49
C GLY A 425 11.78 5.23 -14.58
N GLY A 426 11.94 5.09 -13.26
CA GLY A 426 11.01 5.68 -12.30
C GLY A 426 10.95 7.21 -12.33
N LEU A 427 12.06 7.90 -12.65
CA LEU A 427 12.10 9.35 -12.82
C LEU A 427 12.54 9.76 -14.23
N VAL A 428 13.71 9.31 -14.70
CA VAL A 428 14.25 9.70 -16.02
C VAL A 428 14.72 8.52 -16.86
N ALA A 429 14.64 8.65 -18.19
CA ALA A 429 15.24 7.67 -19.10
C ALA A 429 16.75 7.94 -19.31
N ALA A 430 17.15 9.20 -19.49
CA ALA A 430 18.56 9.59 -19.58
C ALA A 430 18.82 10.87 -18.76
N ASN A 431 19.84 10.81 -17.90
CA ASN A 431 20.33 11.95 -17.12
C ASN A 431 21.65 12.47 -17.70
N HIS A 432 21.63 13.68 -18.24
CA HIS A 432 22.79 14.48 -18.65
C HIS A 432 23.07 15.62 -17.68
N GLY A 433 22.09 15.98 -16.86
CA GLY A 433 22.19 17.03 -15.85
C GLY A 433 22.43 16.48 -14.46
N VAL A 434 21.70 17.06 -13.50
CA VAL A 434 21.90 16.85 -12.07
C VAL A 434 20.59 16.39 -11.45
N ILE A 435 20.64 15.28 -10.70
CA ILE A 435 19.53 14.85 -9.83
C ILE A 435 20.08 14.75 -8.41
N ARG A 436 19.49 15.51 -7.49
CA ARG A 436 19.92 15.51 -6.09
C ARG A 436 18.80 15.59 -5.08
N GLU A 437 19.03 15.12 -3.85
CA GLU A 437 18.06 15.21 -2.76
C GLU A 437 16.65 14.76 -3.16
N SER A 438 16.57 13.68 -3.94
CA SER A 438 15.33 13.22 -4.55
C SER A 438 15.17 11.72 -4.36
N PHE A 439 13.95 11.22 -4.45
CA PHE A 439 13.71 9.79 -4.28
C PHE A 439 12.57 9.26 -5.13
N VAL A 440 12.61 7.94 -5.35
CA VAL A 440 11.55 7.22 -6.08
C VAL A 440 11.08 5.99 -5.30
N THR A 441 9.76 5.76 -5.27
CA THR A 441 9.14 4.52 -4.78
C THR A 441 8.13 3.96 -5.78
N GLY A 442 7.90 2.65 -5.77
CA GLY A 442 6.89 1.99 -6.62
C GLY A 442 7.42 0.78 -7.39
N GLU A 443 6.93 0.60 -8.62
CA GLU A 443 7.22 -0.54 -9.49
C GLU A 443 7.67 -0.09 -10.90
N VAL A 444 8.74 -0.70 -11.41
CA VAL A 444 9.26 -0.51 -12.76
C VAL A 444 9.47 -1.89 -13.41
N THR A 445 8.71 -2.22 -14.44
CA THR A 445 8.74 -3.53 -15.11
C THR A 445 8.98 -3.45 -16.61
N GLY A 446 9.39 -4.57 -17.22
CA GLY A 446 9.60 -4.72 -18.66
C GLY A 446 10.81 -3.93 -19.19
N GLY A 447 10.91 -3.78 -20.51
CA GLY A 447 11.98 -3.02 -21.18
C GLY A 447 13.35 -3.72 -21.19
N TYR A 448 14.18 -3.39 -22.18
CA TYR A 448 15.56 -3.89 -22.26
C TYR A 448 16.39 -3.40 -21.07
N ARG A 449 16.20 -2.14 -20.68
CA ARG A 449 16.81 -1.53 -19.49
C ARG A 449 15.75 -0.98 -18.57
N SER A 450 15.90 -1.23 -17.27
CA SER A 450 15.01 -0.66 -16.27
C SER A 450 15.73 -0.25 -15.00
N ALA A 451 15.29 0.87 -14.42
CA ALA A 451 15.86 1.38 -13.18
C ALA A 451 14.86 2.10 -12.30
N GLY A 452 15.12 2.10 -10.98
CA GLY A 452 14.27 2.78 -10.01
C GLY A 452 14.27 4.30 -10.17
N LEU A 453 15.39 4.92 -10.58
CA LEU A 453 15.48 6.38 -10.74
C LEU A 453 15.84 6.79 -12.17
N ALA A 454 17.03 6.44 -12.66
CA ALA A 454 17.50 6.83 -14.00
C ALA A 454 17.90 5.61 -14.83
N VAL A 455 17.40 5.45 -16.05
CA VAL A 455 17.85 4.30 -16.86
C VAL A 455 19.32 4.45 -17.27
N THR A 456 19.72 5.59 -17.84
CA THR A 456 21.13 5.87 -18.16
C THR A 456 21.58 7.16 -17.47
N ASN A 457 22.75 7.14 -16.84
CA ASN A 457 23.37 8.32 -16.24
C ASN A 457 24.66 8.72 -16.95
N TYR A 458 24.68 9.92 -17.52
CA TYR A 458 25.85 10.63 -18.07
C TYR A 458 26.32 11.77 -17.16
N GLY A 459 25.43 12.29 -16.31
CA GLY A 459 25.69 13.42 -15.43
C GLY A 459 25.89 13.04 -13.96
N THR A 460 25.37 13.87 -13.07
CA THR A 460 25.51 13.75 -11.62
C THR A 460 24.21 13.26 -10.99
N ILE A 461 24.29 12.18 -10.21
CA ILE A 461 23.24 11.75 -9.30
C ILE A 461 23.86 11.69 -7.91
N ARG A 462 23.30 12.43 -6.95
CA ARG A 462 23.81 12.43 -5.57
C ARG A 462 22.74 12.61 -4.53
N ASP A 463 22.95 12.06 -3.34
CA ASP A 463 22.02 12.25 -2.22
C ASP A 463 20.59 11.84 -2.58
N VAL A 464 20.44 10.67 -3.22
CA VAL A 464 19.13 10.12 -3.62
C VAL A 464 18.86 8.79 -2.95
N TYR A 465 17.60 8.35 -2.97
CA TYR A 465 17.30 6.95 -2.72
C TYR A 465 16.21 6.37 -3.62
N ALA A 466 16.26 5.05 -3.79
CA ALA A 466 15.23 4.29 -4.49
C ALA A 466 14.74 3.12 -3.62
N ASP A 467 13.42 3.02 -3.47
CA ASP A 467 12.71 1.90 -2.84
C ASP A 467 11.70 1.38 -3.87
N VAL A 468 12.22 0.75 -4.92
CA VAL A 468 11.50 0.43 -6.15
C VAL A 468 11.71 -1.04 -6.50
N GLN A 469 10.62 -1.73 -6.81
CA GLN A 469 10.69 -3.03 -7.45
C GLN A 469 11.05 -2.86 -8.92
N VAL A 470 12.20 -3.38 -9.35
CA VAL A 470 12.69 -3.27 -10.73
C VAL A 470 12.74 -4.65 -11.36
N ARG A 471 12.07 -4.83 -12.50
CA ARG A 471 12.09 -6.04 -13.33
C ARG A 471 12.41 -5.68 -14.78
N ALA A 472 13.64 -5.90 -15.22
CA ALA A 472 14.07 -5.64 -16.60
C ALA A 472 14.20 -6.93 -17.42
N GLU A 473 14.18 -6.83 -18.74
CA GLU A 473 14.52 -7.96 -19.62
C GLU A 473 16.03 -8.23 -19.60
N VAL A 474 16.88 -7.20 -19.68
CA VAL A 474 18.33 -7.40 -19.88
C VAL A 474 19.21 -6.68 -18.87
N GLU A 475 18.96 -5.40 -18.60
CA GLU A 475 19.80 -4.59 -17.70
C GLU A 475 18.94 -3.93 -16.62
N ALA A 476 19.14 -4.32 -15.37
CA ALA A 476 18.41 -3.80 -14.23
C ALA A 476 19.36 -3.14 -13.22
N GLY A 477 18.98 -1.95 -12.74
CA GLY A 477 19.68 -1.30 -11.64
C GLY A 477 18.70 -0.67 -10.66
N GLY A 478 18.91 -0.85 -9.36
CA GLY A 478 17.96 -0.31 -8.39
C GLY A 478 17.92 1.22 -8.37
N VAL A 479 19.03 1.91 -8.66
CA VAL A 479 19.06 3.37 -8.89
C VAL A 479 19.28 3.68 -10.36
N VAL A 480 20.31 3.09 -10.97
CA VAL A 480 20.74 3.37 -12.35
C VAL A 480 20.91 2.09 -13.16
N ALA A 481 20.30 1.94 -14.34
CA ALA A 481 20.57 0.74 -15.15
C ALA A 481 21.98 0.78 -15.77
N VAL A 482 22.38 1.94 -16.30
CA VAL A 482 23.70 2.14 -16.95
C VAL A 482 24.38 3.44 -16.49
N SER A 483 25.61 3.33 -15.97
CA SER A 483 26.48 4.47 -15.63
C SER A 483 27.56 4.64 -16.70
N GLU A 484 27.51 5.77 -17.41
CA GLU A 484 28.36 6.08 -18.57
C GLU A 484 29.66 6.82 -18.16
N PRO A 485 30.68 6.89 -19.04
CA PRO A 485 31.93 7.58 -18.74
C PRO A 485 31.71 9.04 -18.30
N GLY A 486 32.32 9.45 -17.18
CA GLY A 486 32.19 10.79 -16.63
C GLY A 486 31.00 10.99 -15.68
N SER A 487 30.11 9.99 -15.56
CA SER A 487 28.98 10.04 -14.63
C SER A 487 29.39 9.84 -13.17
N LEU A 488 28.59 10.42 -12.26
CA LEU A 488 28.72 10.27 -10.81
C LEU A 488 27.42 9.73 -10.21
N LEU A 489 27.53 8.69 -9.37
CA LEU A 489 26.51 8.26 -8.42
C LEU A 489 27.11 8.27 -7.01
N SER A 490 26.62 9.15 -6.12
CA SER A 490 27.19 9.25 -4.77
C SER A 490 26.22 9.58 -3.65
N GLY A 491 26.59 9.29 -2.41
CA GLY A 491 25.80 9.69 -1.24
C GLY A 491 24.40 9.09 -1.19
N SER A 492 24.17 7.97 -1.88
CA SER A 492 22.82 7.46 -2.17
C SER A 492 22.58 6.07 -1.59
N TYR A 493 21.32 5.69 -1.37
CA TYR A 493 21.00 4.31 -1.02
C TYR A 493 19.88 3.68 -1.86
N VAL A 494 19.81 2.37 -1.79
CA VAL A 494 18.75 1.58 -2.41
C VAL A 494 18.28 0.46 -1.50
N VAL A 495 16.98 0.17 -1.57
CA VAL A 495 16.36 -1.05 -1.04
C VAL A 495 16.08 -1.95 -2.23
N PRO A 496 17.03 -2.80 -2.62
CA PRO A 496 16.91 -3.52 -3.88
C PRO A 496 15.85 -4.61 -3.83
N ASP A 497 14.83 -4.49 -4.69
CA ASP A 497 14.13 -5.63 -5.26
C ASP A 497 14.32 -5.59 -6.78
N VAL A 498 15.51 -6.00 -7.24
CA VAL A 498 15.99 -5.75 -8.61
C VAL A 498 16.21 -7.07 -9.33
N GLN A 499 15.62 -7.22 -10.50
CA GLN A 499 15.79 -8.41 -11.33
C GLN A 499 16.01 -8.03 -12.80
N SER A 500 16.92 -8.73 -13.47
CA SER A 500 16.88 -8.87 -14.92
C SER A 500 16.59 -10.32 -15.31
N ILE A 501 15.99 -10.54 -16.48
CA ILE A 501 15.74 -11.90 -16.97
C ILE A 501 17.00 -12.49 -17.62
N GLN A 502 17.78 -11.67 -18.35
CA GLN A 502 18.83 -12.19 -19.22
C GLN A 502 20.26 -11.97 -18.75
N ASN A 503 20.59 -10.85 -18.09
CA ASN A 503 22.00 -10.48 -17.97
C ASN A 503 22.40 -9.63 -16.76
N ASN A 504 22.41 -8.30 -16.88
CA ASN A 504 23.11 -7.43 -15.95
C ASN A 504 22.15 -7.01 -14.82
N THR A 505 22.53 -7.24 -13.57
CA THR A 505 21.73 -6.78 -12.43
C THR A 505 22.61 -6.24 -11.32
N GLY A 506 22.40 -4.99 -10.97
CA GLY A 506 23.07 -4.34 -9.84
C GLY A 506 22.07 -3.80 -8.84
N GLY A 507 22.37 -3.90 -7.55
CA GLY A 507 21.55 -3.24 -6.54
C GLY A 507 21.54 -1.73 -6.72
N LEU A 508 22.69 -1.09 -6.97
CA LEU A 508 22.77 0.33 -7.36
C LEU A 508 22.79 0.50 -8.88
N THR A 509 23.84 -0.02 -9.54
CA THR A 509 24.05 0.14 -10.98
C THR A 509 24.07 -1.19 -11.73
N GLY A 510 23.23 -1.38 -12.74
CA GLY A 510 23.24 -2.59 -13.57
C GLY A 510 24.55 -2.79 -14.35
N TYR A 511 24.98 -1.75 -15.07
CA TYR A 511 26.17 -1.77 -15.92
C TYR A 511 26.98 -0.47 -15.81
N ALA A 512 28.26 -0.53 -15.45
CA ALA A 512 29.14 0.63 -15.33
C ALA A 512 30.31 0.62 -16.34
N TYR A 513 30.50 1.71 -17.06
CA TYR A 513 31.59 1.88 -18.03
C TYR A 513 32.84 2.54 -17.43
N ALA A 514 33.99 2.36 -18.10
CA ALA A 514 35.24 3.00 -17.72
C ALA A 514 35.09 4.52 -17.61
N GLY A 515 35.48 5.07 -16.45
CA GLY A 515 35.34 6.50 -16.16
C GLY A 515 34.03 6.89 -15.45
N ALA A 516 33.09 5.97 -15.24
CA ALA A 516 31.99 6.19 -14.30
C ALA A 516 32.52 6.12 -12.85
N VAL A 517 31.94 6.92 -11.95
CA VAL A 517 32.29 6.98 -10.53
C VAL A 517 31.05 6.63 -9.68
N ILE A 518 31.15 5.59 -8.87
CA ILE A 518 30.10 5.12 -7.97
C ILE A 518 30.69 5.05 -6.57
N ARG A 519 30.37 6.02 -5.72
CA ARG A 519 31.01 6.16 -4.41
C ARG A 519 30.11 6.54 -3.25
N ASP A 520 30.49 6.14 -2.04
CA ASP A 520 29.83 6.57 -0.80
C ASP A 520 28.33 6.21 -0.75
N ASN A 521 27.96 5.03 -1.29
CA ASN A 521 26.57 4.58 -1.36
C ASN A 521 26.29 3.39 -0.43
N ALA A 522 25.02 3.12 -0.15
CA ALA A 522 24.57 1.99 0.67
C ALA A 522 23.49 1.14 0.00
N VAL A 523 23.56 -0.18 0.18
CA VAL A 523 22.54 -1.14 -0.26
C VAL A 523 21.92 -1.78 0.99
N LEU A 524 20.66 -1.46 1.29
CA LEU A 524 20.09 -1.70 2.64
C LEU A 524 19.56 -3.12 2.88
N GLY A 525 19.14 -3.83 1.83
CA GLY A 525 18.64 -5.21 1.91
C GLY A 525 17.61 -5.51 0.81
N GLY A 526 17.29 -6.79 0.60
CA GLY A 526 16.37 -7.23 -0.45
C GLY A 526 17.06 -8.11 -1.50
N ALA A 527 16.39 -8.39 -2.62
CA ALA A 527 16.82 -9.40 -3.58
C ALA A 527 17.36 -8.79 -4.89
N ILE A 528 18.49 -9.33 -5.34
CA ILE A 528 19.17 -8.96 -6.59
C ILE A 528 19.35 -10.25 -7.39
N ASP A 529 18.79 -10.30 -8.59
CA ASP A 529 18.77 -11.53 -9.39
C ASP A 529 18.85 -11.26 -10.90
N ASN A 530 19.48 -12.17 -11.64
CA ASN A 530 19.62 -12.12 -13.08
C ASN A 530 19.39 -13.47 -13.77
N GLY A 531 18.62 -14.38 -13.14
CA GLY A 531 18.33 -15.70 -13.69
C GLY A 531 19.53 -16.65 -13.72
N GLY A 532 20.51 -16.48 -12.83
CA GLY A 532 21.70 -17.34 -12.74
C GLY A 532 22.93 -16.87 -13.53
N GLY A 533 22.89 -15.67 -14.13
CA GLY A 533 24.02 -15.09 -14.86
C GLY A 533 25.17 -14.60 -13.96
N SER A 534 26.38 -14.46 -14.52
CA SER A 534 27.56 -14.01 -13.76
C SER A 534 27.67 -12.48 -13.58
N ASN A 535 26.86 -11.70 -14.30
CA ASN A 535 26.94 -10.23 -14.31
C ASN A 535 26.03 -9.62 -13.24
N ILE A 536 26.35 -9.93 -11.98
CA ILE A 536 25.52 -9.58 -10.83
C ILE A 536 26.36 -9.08 -9.65
N GLY A 537 25.87 -8.03 -8.98
CA GLY A 537 26.50 -7.52 -7.76
C GLY A 537 25.60 -6.58 -6.96
N ARG A 538 25.88 -6.48 -5.67
CA ARG A 538 25.10 -5.59 -4.79
C ARG A 538 25.24 -4.12 -5.16
N VAL A 539 26.44 -3.69 -5.55
CA VAL A 539 26.72 -2.32 -6.01
C VAL A 539 26.62 -2.26 -7.53
N VAL A 540 27.40 -3.06 -8.25
CA VAL A 540 27.45 -3.05 -9.72
C VAL A 540 27.25 -4.45 -10.29
N GLY A 541 26.37 -4.62 -11.28
CA GLY A 541 26.18 -5.90 -11.96
C GLY A 541 27.34 -6.26 -12.89
N ARG A 542 27.66 -5.37 -13.83
CA ARG A 542 28.77 -5.53 -14.77
C ARG A 542 29.66 -4.31 -14.83
N MET A 543 30.97 -4.52 -14.97
CA MET A 543 31.94 -3.46 -15.26
C MET A 543 32.51 -3.63 -16.67
N ASN A 544 32.48 -2.57 -17.48
CA ASN A 544 33.15 -2.51 -18.78
C ASN A 544 34.38 -1.60 -18.72
N GLY A 545 35.56 -2.21 -18.56
CA GLY A 545 36.79 -1.50 -18.27
C GLY A 545 36.94 -1.23 -16.78
N THR A 546 37.38 -0.03 -16.41
CA THR A 546 37.73 0.34 -15.02
C THR A 546 36.89 1.53 -14.52
N PRO A 547 35.60 1.33 -14.17
CA PRO A 547 34.87 2.31 -13.36
C PRO A 547 35.53 2.46 -11.99
N THR A 548 35.33 3.62 -11.35
CA THR A 548 35.79 3.87 -9.98
C THR A 548 34.69 3.52 -9.00
N LEU A 549 34.93 2.48 -8.19
CA LEU A 549 34.08 2.12 -7.06
C LEU A 549 34.82 2.49 -5.77
N GLN A 550 34.17 3.22 -4.88
CA GLN A 550 34.79 3.65 -3.63
C GLN A 550 33.76 3.72 -2.51
N ASN A 551 34.11 3.29 -1.31
CA ASN A 551 33.27 3.46 -0.12
C ASN A 551 31.80 3.01 -0.28
N ASN A 552 31.54 1.91 -0.99
CA ASN A 552 30.18 1.40 -1.10
C ASN A 552 29.93 0.32 -0.03
N LEU A 553 28.82 0.43 0.71
CA LEU A 553 28.38 -0.51 1.73
C LEU A 553 27.23 -1.36 1.21
N ALA A 554 27.16 -2.62 1.64
CA ALA A 554 26.04 -3.48 1.31
C ALA A 554 25.66 -4.41 2.46
N SER A 555 24.37 -4.47 2.75
CA SER A 555 23.79 -5.33 3.77
C SER A 555 24.07 -6.80 3.50
N GLN A 556 24.25 -7.58 4.56
CA GLN A 556 24.22 -9.04 4.51
C GLN A 556 22.87 -9.57 4.00
N GLN A 557 21.80 -8.79 4.18
CA GLN A 557 20.44 -9.11 3.72
C GLN A 557 20.16 -8.61 2.30
N ALA A 558 21.14 -8.01 1.62
CA ALA A 558 21.07 -7.78 0.18
C ALA A 558 21.52 -9.06 -0.53
N LEU A 559 20.55 -9.93 -0.80
CA LEU A 559 20.74 -11.28 -1.29
C LEU A 559 21.01 -11.25 -2.79
N VAL A 560 22.05 -11.96 -3.21
CA VAL A 560 22.37 -12.19 -4.62
C VAL A 560 21.92 -13.59 -4.97
N GLN A 561 20.95 -13.73 -5.87
CA GLN A 561 20.33 -15.02 -6.23
C GLN A 561 19.88 -15.81 -4.98
N GLY A 562 19.17 -15.15 -4.07
CA GLY A 562 18.71 -15.73 -2.80
C GLY A 562 19.80 -16.01 -1.74
N ASN A 563 21.08 -15.75 -2.05
CA ASN A 563 22.19 -16.09 -1.17
C ASN A 563 22.83 -14.85 -0.52
N THR A 564 23.28 -15.00 0.73
CA THR A 564 24.10 -13.99 1.41
C THR A 564 25.50 -13.94 0.80
N VAL A 565 26.04 -12.73 0.59
CA VAL A 565 27.40 -12.53 0.06
C VAL A 565 28.41 -12.29 1.20
N SER A 566 29.42 -13.16 1.29
CA SER A 566 30.54 -13.00 2.25
C SER A 566 31.75 -12.34 1.57
N GLY A 567 32.38 -11.36 2.24
CA GLY A 567 33.69 -10.83 1.85
C GLY A 567 33.76 -9.77 0.75
N GLY A 568 32.68 -9.02 0.49
CA GLY A 568 32.76 -7.82 -0.36
C GLY A 568 33.53 -6.68 0.32
N GLY A 569 34.15 -5.81 -0.47
CA GLY A 569 34.98 -4.68 -0.06
C GLY A 569 34.52 -3.35 -0.64
N LEU A 570 35.04 -2.25 -0.08
CA LEU A 570 34.59 -0.87 -0.39
C LEU A 570 34.71 -0.46 -1.86
N THR A 571 35.57 -1.14 -2.62
CA THR A 571 35.93 -0.78 -4.01
C THR A 571 35.57 -1.87 -5.01
N ASP A 572 34.72 -2.83 -4.64
CA ASP A 572 34.33 -3.92 -5.53
C ASP A 572 32.82 -3.89 -5.85
N PRO A 573 32.37 -4.65 -6.87
CA PRO A 573 30.97 -4.67 -7.29
C PRO A 573 29.97 -5.19 -6.24
N GLN A 574 30.45 -5.81 -5.16
CA GLN A 574 29.62 -6.30 -4.06
C GLN A 574 29.55 -5.31 -2.89
N GLY A 575 30.47 -4.35 -2.78
CA GLY A 575 30.54 -3.42 -1.66
C GLY A 575 30.93 -4.09 -0.34
N LEU A 576 31.36 -3.30 0.64
CA LEU A 576 31.73 -3.81 1.96
C LEU A 576 30.52 -4.43 2.64
N THR A 577 30.59 -5.72 2.95
CA THR A 577 29.52 -6.43 3.65
C THR A 577 29.39 -5.92 5.08
N VAL A 578 28.21 -5.38 5.43
CA VAL A 578 27.84 -4.94 6.79
C VAL A 578 26.58 -5.67 7.27
N SER A 579 26.42 -5.87 8.58
CA SER A 579 25.20 -6.50 9.10
C SER A 579 24.00 -5.56 8.94
N ALA A 580 22.79 -6.12 8.80
CA ALA A 580 21.56 -5.33 8.74
C ALA A 580 21.41 -4.40 9.96
N SER A 581 21.79 -4.89 11.15
CA SER A 581 21.79 -4.09 12.39
C SER A 581 22.79 -2.93 12.39
N ALA A 582 23.92 -3.05 11.68
CA ALA A 582 24.91 -1.97 11.58
C ALA A 582 24.41 -0.85 10.67
N LEU A 583 23.70 -1.19 9.58
CA LEU A 583 23.03 -0.21 8.72
C LEU A 583 21.86 0.50 9.42
N GLN A 584 21.42 0.02 10.57
CA GLN A 584 20.45 0.72 11.42
C GLN A 584 21.12 1.67 12.42
N GLN A 585 22.40 2.02 12.23
CA GLN A 585 23.14 2.95 13.07
C GLN A 585 23.51 4.22 12.28
N PRO A 586 23.06 5.42 12.72
CA PRO A 586 23.36 6.67 12.01
C PRO A 586 24.87 6.95 11.88
N ALA A 587 25.65 6.57 12.91
CA ALA A 587 27.09 6.76 12.93
C ALA A 587 27.83 6.09 11.77
N LEU A 588 27.28 4.99 11.22
CA LEU A 588 27.89 4.31 10.07
C LEU A 588 27.89 5.21 8.84
N TYR A 589 26.80 5.92 8.59
CA TYR A 589 26.66 6.82 7.44
C TYR A 589 27.54 8.06 7.60
N GLU A 590 27.56 8.66 8.80
CA GLU A 590 28.38 9.85 9.06
C GLU A 590 29.88 9.56 9.00
N GLN A 591 30.34 8.45 9.60
CA GLN A 591 31.76 8.20 9.82
C GLN A 591 32.42 7.43 8.69
N GLU A 592 31.70 6.47 8.08
CA GLU A 592 32.26 5.62 7.02
C GLU A 592 31.92 6.11 5.62
N LEU A 593 30.74 6.71 5.43
CA LEU A 593 30.31 7.25 4.14
C LEU A 593 30.42 8.78 4.03
N GLY A 594 30.70 9.48 5.14
CA GLY A 594 30.77 10.94 5.16
C GLY A 594 29.42 11.63 4.94
N TRP A 595 28.30 10.93 5.15
CA TRP A 595 26.96 11.49 4.94
C TRP A 595 26.65 12.55 5.99
N ASP A 596 26.02 13.64 5.55
CA ASP A 596 25.56 14.70 6.43
C ASP A 596 24.11 14.46 6.89
N LEU A 597 23.94 13.94 8.12
CA LEU A 597 22.65 13.75 8.78
C LEU A 597 22.04 15.04 9.39
N TYR A 598 22.67 16.20 9.17
CA TYR A 598 22.21 17.51 9.65
C TYR A 598 21.66 18.38 8.54
N ALA A 599 22.25 18.37 7.34
CA ALA A 599 21.80 19.21 6.22
C ALA A 599 20.99 18.44 5.17
N VAL A 600 21.49 17.29 4.71
CA VAL A 600 20.91 16.54 3.59
C VAL A 600 19.98 15.45 4.10
N TRP A 601 20.48 14.64 5.03
CA TRP A 601 19.76 13.52 5.59
C TRP A 601 19.21 13.85 6.99
N THR A 602 18.29 13.04 7.46
CA THR A 602 17.83 12.95 8.84
C THR A 602 17.61 11.49 9.19
N TRP A 603 17.87 11.10 10.43
CA TRP A 603 17.64 9.71 10.84
C TRP A 603 16.16 9.44 11.12
N SER A 604 15.57 8.44 10.46
CA SER A 604 14.21 7.98 10.73
C SER A 604 14.23 6.81 11.70
N ALA A 605 13.74 7.02 12.93
CA ALA A 605 13.62 5.95 13.91
C ALA A 605 12.58 4.89 13.50
N GLY A 606 11.49 5.32 12.83
CA GLY A 606 10.42 4.42 12.39
C GLY A 606 10.83 3.49 11.25
N LEU A 607 11.65 3.99 10.30
CA LEU A 607 12.19 3.17 9.20
C LEU A 607 13.57 2.57 9.49
N ALA A 608 14.20 2.98 10.58
CA ALA A 608 15.58 2.62 10.95
C ALA A 608 16.61 2.87 9.82
N ARG A 609 16.45 3.96 9.06
CA ARG A 609 17.33 4.37 7.95
C ARG A 609 17.42 5.90 7.81
N PRO A 610 18.42 6.44 7.09
CA PRO A 610 18.43 7.84 6.69
C PRO A 610 17.24 8.17 5.78
N GLN A 611 16.66 9.35 5.93
CA GLN A 611 15.67 9.95 5.03
C GLN A 611 16.14 11.34 4.61
N LEU A 612 15.73 11.82 3.44
CA LEU A 612 16.04 13.18 3.02
C LEU A 612 15.38 14.19 3.95
N ARG A 613 16.11 15.22 4.36
CA ARG A 613 15.60 16.27 5.24
C ARG A 613 14.70 17.25 4.49
N SER A 614 15.05 17.55 3.24
CA SER A 614 14.26 18.39 2.33
C SER A 614 12.93 17.73 1.97
N THR A 615 12.94 16.40 1.75
CA THR A 615 11.74 15.63 1.35
C THR A 615 11.66 14.32 2.17
N PRO A 616 11.30 14.38 3.46
CA PRO A 616 11.31 13.20 4.31
C PRO A 616 10.28 12.17 3.86
N GLU A 617 10.66 10.90 3.83
CA GLU A 617 9.72 9.80 3.62
C GLU A 617 8.72 9.77 4.79
N LEU A 618 7.43 9.71 4.48
CA LEU A 618 6.43 9.52 5.51
C LEU A 618 6.53 8.06 5.98
N ALA A 619 7.03 7.84 7.20
CA ALA A 619 7.04 6.51 7.78
C ALA A 619 5.60 5.99 7.89
N PRO A 620 5.31 4.74 7.48
CA PRO A 620 3.98 4.18 7.65
C PRO A 620 3.57 4.23 9.12
N LEU A 621 2.35 4.67 9.38
CA LEU A 621 1.79 4.71 10.73
C LEU A 621 1.52 3.26 11.20
N PRO A 622 2.00 2.87 12.39
CA PRO A 622 1.83 1.51 12.88
C PRO A 622 0.36 1.24 13.24
N ILE A 623 -0.16 0.10 12.80
CA ILE A 623 -1.43 -0.49 13.24
C ILE A 623 -1.09 -1.62 14.22
N ALA A 624 -1.27 -1.38 15.50
CA ALA A 624 -0.94 -2.34 16.57
C ALA A 624 -2.19 -3.01 17.17
N THR A 625 -3.35 -2.38 17.01
CA THR A 625 -4.63 -2.83 17.57
C THR A 625 -5.75 -2.67 16.55
N VAL A 626 -6.87 -3.38 16.76
CA VAL A 626 -8.09 -3.22 15.94
C VAL A 626 -8.59 -1.77 15.95
N ALA A 627 -8.44 -1.05 17.06
CA ALA A 627 -8.84 0.35 17.17
C ALA A 627 -8.03 1.28 16.26
N ASP A 628 -6.78 0.93 15.94
CA ASP A 628 -5.93 1.74 15.06
C ASP A 628 -6.42 1.72 13.60
N LEU A 629 -7.26 0.75 13.21
CA LEU A 629 -7.87 0.73 11.87
C LEU A 629 -8.76 1.95 11.60
N GLU A 630 -9.24 2.66 12.63
CA GLU A 630 -9.94 3.94 12.48
C GLU A 630 -9.05 5.06 11.91
N LEU A 631 -7.72 4.91 11.98
CA LEU A 631 -6.79 5.84 11.34
C LEU A 631 -7.01 5.89 9.83
N LEU A 632 -7.29 4.74 9.19
CA LEU A 632 -7.58 4.67 7.76
C LEU A 632 -8.86 5.45 7.39
N ARG A 633 -9.84 5.52 8.30
CA ARG A 633 -11.06 6.32 8.11
C ARG A 633 -10.79 7.81 8.27
N SER A 634 -9.98 8.19 9.27
CA SER A 634 -9.67 9.60 9.57
C SER A 634 -8.63 10.23 8.63
N ASN A 635 -7.75 9.42 8.07
CA ASN A 635 -6.70 9.81 7.13
C ASN A 635 -6.56 8.75 6.02
N PRO A 636 -7.47 8.77 5.03
CA PRO A 636 -7.57 7.72 4.01
C PRO A 636 -6.44 7.72 2.99
N ALA A 637 -5.63 8.78 2.92
CA ALA A 637 -4.45 8.86 2.06
C ALA A 637 -3.15 8.50 2.78
N GLY A 638 -3.21 8.08 4.05
CA GLY A 638 -2.03 7.72 4.83
C GLY A 638 -1.46 6.36 4.47
N ASP A 639 -0.17 6.18 4.72
CA ASP A 639 0.51 4.89 4.67
C ASP A 639 0.51 4.25 6.06
N TYR A 640 0.11 2.98 6.13
CA TYR A 640 -0.09 2.22 7.36
C TYR A 640 0.58 0.86 7.25
N ARG A 641 1.13 0.40 8.37
CA ARG A 641 1.74 -0.93 8.46
C ARG A 641 1.29 -1.66 9.73
N LEU A 642 0.83 -2.89 9.60
CA LEU A 642 0.58 -3.75 10.76
C LEU A 642 1.90 -4.12 11.43
N VAL A 643 1.93 -4.08 12.76
CA VAL A 643 3.10 -4.48 13.56
C VAL A 643 2.90 -5.79 14.33
N SER A 644 1.68 -6.33 14.28
CA SER A 644 1.28 -7.61 14.88
C SER A 644 0.00 -8.12 14.23
N ASP A 645 -0.29 -9.41 14.40
CA ASP A 645 -1.60 -9.97 14.08
C ASP A 645 -2.69 -9.29 14.94
N LEU A 646 -3.88 -9.12 14.35
CA LEU A 646 -5.05 -8.52 14.99
C LEU A 646 -6.17 -9.56 15.11
N THR A 647 -6.91 -9.54 16.22
CA THR A 647 -8.10 -10.38 16.41
C THR A 647 -9.31 -9.50 16.67
N MET A 648 -10.32 -9.63 15.81
CA MET A 648 -11.60 -8.95 15.94
C MET A 648 -12.63 -9.86 16.62
N THR A 649 -13.28 -9.32 17.65
CA THR A 649 -14.35 -10.01 18.40
C THR A 649 -15.72 -9.33 18.23
N GLU A 650 -15.73 -8.11 17.69
CA GLU A 650 -16.94 -7.32 17.45
C GLU A 650 -17.15 -7.09 15.95
N ALA A 651 -18.37 -6.70 15.58
CA ALA A 651 -18.69 -6.35 14.20
C ALA A 651 -17.93 -5.08 13.78
N PHE A 652 -17.25 -5.16 12.64
CA PHE A 652 -16.50 -4.08 12.05
C PHE A 652 -17.39 -3.20 11.17
N GLU A 653 -17.19 -1.89 11.24
CA GLU A 653 -17.80 -0.96 10.29
C GLU A 653 -16.84 -0.75 9.10
N PRO A 654 -17.24 -1.10 7.86
CA PRO A 654 -16.39 -0.93 6.68
C PRO A 654 -15.81 0.47 6.54
N ILE A 655 -14.54 0.58 6.13
CA ILE A 655 -13.89 1.86 5.81
C ILE A 655 -14.47 2.38 4.49
N PRO A 656 -15.06 3.59 4.43
CA PRO A 656 -15.78 4.03 3.23
C PRO A 656 -14.90 4.21 1.98
N HIS A 657 -13.70 4.78 2.13
CA HIS A 657 -12.75 5.00 1.05
C HIS A 657 -11.33 5.00 1.58
N PHE A 658 -10.39 4.42 0.83
CA PHE A 658 -8.97 4.41 1.17
C PHE A 658 -8.11 4.56 -0.09
N SER A 659 -7.19 5.53 -0.08
CA SER A 659 -6.30 5.88 -1.19
C SER A 659 -4.81 5.74 -0.86
N GLY A 660 -4.46 5.50 0.40
CA GLY A 660 -3.07 5.28 0.82
C GLY A 660 -2.64 3.82 0.74
N THR A 661 -1.59 3.46 1.46
CA THR A 661 -1.06 2.09 1.53
C THR A 661 -1.43 1.41 2.85
N LEU A 662 -1.94 0.19 2.81
CA LEU A 662 -2.09 -0.69 3.97
C LEU A 662 -1.22 -1.93 3.76
N ASP A 663 -0.05 -1.94 4.39
CA ASP A 663 0.85 -3.08 4.41
C ASP A 663 0.59 -3.95 5.65
N GLY A 664 0.10 -5.17 5.44
CA GLY A 664 -0.04 -6.16 6.48
C GLY A 664 1.29 -6.64 7.05
N ASN A 665 2.40 -6.45 6.33
CA ASN A 665 3.75 -6.85 6.76
C ASN A 665 3.82 -8.33 7.18
N GLY A 666 3.02 -9.18 6.51
CA GLY A 666 2.94 -10.61 6.84
C GLY A 666 2.07 -10.93 8.05
N HIS A 667 1.30 -9.96 8.55
CA HIS A 667 0.35 -10.14 9.64
C HIS A 667 -1.08 -10.35 9.16
N THR A 668 -1.86 -10.93 10.05
CA THR A 668 -3.25 -11.32 9.80
C THR A 668 -4.24 -10.48 10.59
N VAL A 669 -5.45 -10.34 10.06
CA VAL A 669 -6.63 -9.88 10.78
C VAL A 669 -7.60 -11.05 10.86
N THR A 670 -7.69 -11.65 12.05
CA THR A 670 -8.57 -12.79 12.31
C THR A 670 -9.93 -12.30 12.79
N GLY A 671 -11.00 -12.86 12.23
CA GLY A 671 -12.36 -12.68 12.72
C GLY A 671 -13.07 -11.43 12.22
N LEU A 672 -12.67 -10.87 11.06
CA LEU A 672 -13.36 -9.76 10.43
C LEU A 672 -14.85 -10.10 10.22
N LEU A 673 -15.73 -9.46 11.00
CA LEU A 673 -17.17 -9.65 10.94
C LEU A 673 -17.83 -8.39 10.39
N THR A 674 -18.55 -8.49 9.27
CA THR A 674 -19.40 -7.41 8.78
C THR A 674 -20.80 -7.94 8.49
N ILE A 675 -21.82 -7.26 9.01
CA ILE A 675 -23.23 -7.64 8.85
C ILE A 675 -23.97 -6.49 8.19
N ALA A 676 -24.70 -6.78 7.11
CA ALA A 676 -25.51 -5.80 6.40
C ALA A 676 -26.59 -5.21 7.31
N SER A 677 -26.74 -3.89 7.24
CA SER A 677 -27.80 -3.13 7.90
C SER A 677 -28.66 -2.44 6.85
N ALA A 678 -29.90 -2.07 7.18
CA ALA A 678 -30.82 -1.37 6.26
C ALA A 678 -30.20 -0.11 5.62
N ASP A 679 -29.26 0.55 6.31
CA ASP A 679 -28.61 1.79 5.88
C ASP A 679 -27.32 1.56 5.06
N ARG A 680 -26.90 0.31 4.82
CA ARG A 680 -25.63 -0.03 4.16
C ARG A 680 -25.84 -0.84 2.89
N SER A 681 -25.24 -0.40 1.79
CA SER A 681 -25.30 -1.07 0.49
C SER A 681 -24.07 -1.93 0.19
N ALA A 682 -23.10 -2.05 1.10
CA ALA A 682 -21.89 -2.84 0.87
C ALA A 682 -21.23 -3.29 2.18
N SER A 683 -20.44 -4.36 2.14
CA SER A 683 -19.72 -4.91 3.29
C SER A 683 -18.36 -5.50 2.89
N ALA A 684 -17.29 -4.97 3.47
CA ALA A 684 -15.89 -5.36 3.25
C ALA A 684 -15.01 -4.74 4.35
N LEU A 685 -13.70 -5.02 4.35
CA LEU A 685 -12.75 -4.18 5.10
C LEU A 685 -12.81 -2.73 4.60
N ILE A 686 -12.73 -2.53 3.28
CA ILE A 686 -12.75 -1.23 2.61
C ILE A 686 -13.85 -1.24 1.53
N MET A 687 -14.69 -0.21 1.47
CA MET A 687 -15.73 -0.14 0.44
C MET A 687 -15.12 0.24 -0.92
N GLU A 688 -14.43 1.38 -1.02
CA GLU A 688 -13.73 1.81 -2.24
C GLU A 688 -12.22 1.97 -1.98
N LEU A 689 -11.41 1.14 -2.65
CA LEU A 689 -9.96 1.17 -2.60
C LEU A 689 -9.41 1.82 -3.87
N THR A 690 -8.73 2.95 -3.76
CA THR A 690 -7.95 3.57 -4.84
C THR A 690 -6.44 3.42 -4.63
N GLY A 691 -6.01 3.14 -3.40
CA GLY A 691 -4.61 2.91 -3.02
C GLY A 691 -4.20 1.44 -3.03
N GLN A 692 -3.41 1.02 -2.04
CA GLN A 692 -2.79 -0.30 -2.02
C GLN A 692 -3.11 -1.09 -0.75
N ILE A 693 -3.36 -2.39 -0.89
CA ILE A 693 -3.30 -3.38 0.19
C ILE A 693 -2.24 -4.41 -0.19
N GLU A 694 -1.31 -4.68 0.71
CA GLU A 694 -0.27 -5.69 0.49
C GLU A 694 0.04 -6.52 1.72
N ARG A 695 0.48 -7.78 1.53
CA ARG A 695 0.97 -8.67 2.59
C ARG A 695 0.03 -8.80 3.79
N LEU A 696 -1.29 -8.77 3.54
CA LEU A 696 -2.33 -8.82 4.56
C LEU A 696 -3.16 -10.10 4.40
N GLY A 697 -3.33 -10.84 5.49
CA GLY A 697 -4.21 -12.02 5.53
C GLY A 697 -5.49 -11.70 6.30
N LEU A 698 -6.66 -11.92 5.72
CA LEU A 698 -7.92 -11.93 6.45
C LEU A 698 -8.30 -13.38 6.76
N VAL A 699 -8.34 -13.74 8.04
CA VAL A 699 -8.56 -15.13 8.49
C VAL A 699 -9.89 -15.22 9.22
N GLU A 700 -10.64 -16.31 9.02
CA GLU A 700 -11.97 -16.49 9.64
C GLU A 700 -12.92 -15.32 9.36
N THR A 701 -12.85 -14.78 8.14
CA THR A 701 -13.68 -13.65 7.71
C THR A 701 -15.14 -14.09 7.63
N ALA A 702 -16.07 -13.28 8.13
CA ALA A 702 -17.50 -13.50 7.97
C ALA A 702 -18.18 -12.23 7.50
N ILE A 703 -18.59 -12.24 6.24
CA ILE A 703 -19.34 -11.12 5.63
C ILE A 703 -20.73 -11.60 5.30
N VAL A 704 -21.71 -11.04 6.00
CA VAL A 704 -23.12 -11.40 5.86
C VAL A 704 -23.88 -10.22 5.24
N GLY A 705 -24.25 -10.38 3.97
CA GLY A 705 -25.02 -9.41 3.21
C GLY A 705 -26.53 -9.39 3.50
N SER A 706 -27.25 -8.55 2.76
CA SER A 706 -28.72 -8.54 2.71
C SER A 706 -29.25 -8.99 1.35
N SER A 707 -29.83 -10.19 1.27
CA SER A 707 -30.19 -10.85 -0.01
C SER A 707 -31.42 -10.23 -0.69
N GLY A 708 -32.19 -9.43 0.05
CA GLY A 708 -33.36 -8.71 -0.45
C GLY A 708 -33.02 -7.53 -1.39
N ALA A 709 -31.83 -6.95 -1.26
CA ALA A 709 -31.42 -5.75 -2.01
C ALA A 709 -30.51 -6.11 -3.20
N THR A 710 -30.93 -5.78 -4.43
CA THR A 710 -30.12 -6.00 -5.65
C THR A 710 -28.85 -5.15 -5.73
N SER A 711 -28.66 -4.24 -4.77
CA SER A 711 -27.52 -3.32 -4.70
C SER A 711 -26.51 -3.68 -3.62
N HIS A 712 -26.72 -4.75 -2.83
CA HIS A 712 -25.79 -5.10 -1.77
C HIS A 712 -24.58 -5.89 -2.30
N TRP A 713 -23.37 -5.41 -2.02
CA TRP A 713 -22.11 -6.02 -2.46
C TRP A 713 -21.24 -6.44 -1.27
N ALA A 714 -20.61 -7.61 -1.35
CA ALA A 714 -19.75 -8.11 -0.29
C ALA A 714 -18.44 -8.72 -0.79
N ALA A 715 -17.33 -8.36 -0.16
CA ALA A 715 -16.03 -9.01 -0.37
C ALA A 715 -15.09 -8.82 0.82
N GLY A 716 -14.06 -9.67 0.97
CA GLY A 716 -13.10 -9.59 2.07
C GLY A 716 -12.40 -8.23 2.14
N PHE A 717 -11.66 -7.86 1.10
CA PHE A 717 -10.89 -6.61 1.08
C PHE A 717 -11.68 -5.41 0.58
N ALA A 718 -12.24 -5.48 -0.63
CA ALA A 718 -12.77 -4.30 -1.31
C ALA A 718 -14.10 -4.54 -2.03
N THR A 719 -15.11 -3.68 -1.85
CA THR A 719 -16.29 -3.76 -2.75
C THR A 719 -16.01 -3.16 -4.12
N VAL A 720 -15.20 -2.12 -4.20
CA VAL A 720 -14.68 -1.56 -5.44
C VAL A 720 -13.18 -1.40 -5.30
N ASN A 721 -12.41 -2.12 -6.10
CA ASN A 721 -10.96 -1.95 -6.22
C ASN A 721 -10.62 -1.17 -7.48
N ARG A 722 -10.00 0.00 -7.33
CA ARG A 722 -9.39 0.81 -8.39
C ARG A 722 -7.87 0.87 -8.28
N GLY A 723 -7.32 0.44 -7.15
CA GLY A 723 -5.87 0.38 -6.91
C GLY A 723 -5.33 -1.04 -6.98
N THR A 724 -4.45 -1.40 -6.06
CA THR A 724 -3.74 -2.69 -6.08
C THR A 724 -3.97 -3.47 -4.80
N ILE A 725 -4.39 -4.74 -4.93
CA ILE A 725 -4.37 -5.73 -3.85
C ILE A 725 -3.33 -6.78 -4.24
N ARG A 726 -2.28 -6.94 -3.45
CA ARG A 726 -1.20 -7.90 -3.76
C ARG A 726 -0.73 -8.72 -2.58
N GLU A 727 -0.22 -9.92 -2.84
CA GLU A 727 0.40 -10.77 -1.79
C GLU A 727 -0.51 -10.91 -0.57
N SER A 728 -1.82 -11.04 -0.79
CA SER A 728 -2.83 -10.99 0.27
C SER A 728 -3.81 -12.13 0.10
N PHE A 729 -4.46 -12.53 1.19
CA PHE A 729 -5.39 -13.64 1.14
C PHE A 729 -6.60 -13.48 2.05
N VAL A 730 -7.65 -14.23 1.74
CA VAL A 730 -8.88 -14.27 2.53
C VAL A 730 -9.32 -15.71 2.75
N THR A 731 -9.52 -16.08 4.01
CA THR A 731 -10.27 -17.28 4.40
C THR A 731 -11.53 -16.90 5.14
N GLY A 732 -12.59 -17.71 5.06
CA GLY A 732 -13.85 -17.34 5.68
C GLY A 732 -15.12 -17.79 4.97
N VAL A 733 -16.09 -16.89 5.01
CA VAL A 733 -17.35 -16.94 4.29
C VAL A 733 -17.83 -15.54 3.91
N VAL A 734 -18.31 -15.42 2.68
CA VAL A 734 -18.96 -14.22 2.14
C VAL A 734 -20.33 -14.64 1.61
N THR A 735 -21.40 -14.26 2.29
CA THR A 735 -22.76 -14.75 2.01
C THR A 735 -23.79 -13.62 1.99
N GLY A 736 -25.00 -13.92 1.52
CA GLY A 736 -26.17 -13.05 1.69
C GLY A 736 -26.21 -11.77 0.84
N SER A 737 -25.28 -11.53 -0.09
CA SER A 737 -25.27 -10.31 -0.94
C SER A 737 -25.78 -10.57 -2.35
N TYR A 738 -26.11 -9.51 -3.10
CA TYR A 738 -26.40 -9.65 -4.53
C TYR A 738 -25.12 -10.00 -5.32
N ARG A 739 -24.01 -9.32 -5.00
CA ARG A 739 -22.67 -9.69 -5.49
C ARG A 739 -21.77 -10.09 -4.34
N SER A 740 -21.08 -11.21 -4.49
CA SER A 740 -20.18 -11.75 -3.47
C SER A 740 -18.84 -12.17 -4.08
N ALA A 741 -17.74 -11.83 -3.42
CA ALA A 741 -16.40 -12.27 -3.81
C ALA A 741 -15.49 -12.49 -2.60
N GLY A 742 -14.41 -13.27 -2.74
CA GLY A 742 -13.40 -13.37 -1.68
C GLY A 742 -12.53 -12.12 -1.54
N ILE A 743 -11.95 -11.63 -2.65
CA ILE A 743 -11.04 -10.49 -2.64
C ILE A 743 -11.78 -9.18 -2.90
N ALA A 744 -12.41 -9.05 -4.08
CA ALA A 744 -13.07 -7.81 -4.47
C ALA A 744 -14.35 -8.01 -5.29
N VAL A 745 -15.35 -7.14 -5.12
CA VAL A 745 -16.57 -7.23 -5.95
C VAL A 745 -16.33 -6.66 -7.35
N HIS A 746 -16.11 -5.36 -7.49
CA HIS A 746 -15.74 -4.73 -8.76
C HIS A 746 -14.25 -4.45 -8.79
N ASN A 747 -13.51 -5.06 -9.72
CA ASN A 747 -12.09 -4.79 -9.92
C ASN A 747 -11.87 -3.97 -11.19
N TYR A 748 -11.53 -2.69 -11.02
CA TYR A 748 -10.99 -1.80 -12.05
C TYR A 748 -9.46 -1.75 -12.03
N GLY A 749 -8.84 -2.14 -10.92
CA GLY A 749 -7.39 -2.12 -10.71
C GLY A 749 -6.72 -3.47 -10.86
N ARG A 750 -5.78 -3.77 -9.96
CA ARG A 750 -4.90 -4.96 -10.00
C ARG A 750 -5.15 -5.85 -8.78
N VAL A 751 -5.30 -7.16 -9.01
CA VAL A 751 -5.25 -8.20 -7.98
C VAL A 751 -4.13 -9.17 -8.36
N LEU A 752 -3.07 -9.21 -7.56
CA LEU A 752 -1.80 -9.89 -7.88
C LEU A 752 -1.41 -10.84 -6.77
N ASN A 753 -0.86 -12.00 -7.10
CA ASN A 753 -0.23 -12.89 -6.11
C ASN A 753 -1.10 -13.13 -4.86
N SER A 754 -2.41 -13.31 -5.05
CA SER A 754 -3.36 -13.35 -3.96
C SER A 754 -4.14 -14.67 -3.98
N TYR A 755 -4.69 -15.09 -2.85
CA TYR A 755 -5.52 -16.28 -2.84
C TYR A 755 -6.75 -16.20 -1.95
N ALA A 756 -7.71 -17.07 -2.22
CA ALA A 756 -8.96 -17.12 -1.49
C ALA A 756 -9.36 -18.58 -1.23
N ASP A 757 -9.65 -18.88 0.03
CA ASP A 757 -10.09 -20.19 0.52
C ASP A 757 -11.29 -19.98 1.45
N LEU A 758 -12.46 -19.81 0.84
CA LEU A 758 -13.66 -19.38 1.53
C LEU A 758 -14.93 -19.78 0.78
N ILE A 759 -16.03 -19.87 1.51
CA ILE A 759 -17.37 -20.10 0.95
C ILE A 759 -17.91 -18.77 0.42
N VAL A 760 -18.29 -18.69 -0.86
CA VAL A 760 -18.85 -17.48 -1.47
C VAL A 760 -20.26 -17.74 -2.01
N LYS A 761 -21.26 -17.17 -1.33
CA LYS A 761 -22.67 -17.24 -1.73
C LYS A 761 -23.21 -15.87 -2.12
N GLY A 762 -23.70 -15.76 -3.34
CA GLY A 762 -24.33 -14.54 -3.86
C GLY A 762 -25.71 -14.81 -4.45
N ARG A 763 -26.53 -13.79 -4.61
CA ARG A 763 -27.82 -13.93 -5.29
C ARG A 763 -27.66 -13.80 -6.81
N GLY A 764 -26.95 -12.79 -7.29
CA GLY A 764 -26.78 -12.50 -8.72
C GLY A 764 -25.44 -12.97 -9.28
N GLU A 765 -24.35 -12.53 -8.64
CA GLU A 765 -22.97 -12.80 -9.07
C GLU A 765 -22.11 -13.30 -7.89
N ALA A 766 -21.41 -14.42 -8.07
CA ALA A 766 -20.53 -15.01 -7.05
C ALA A 766 -19.24 -15.56 -7.66
N ALA A 767 -18.09 -15.28 -7.01
CA ALA A 767 -16.79 -15.84 -7.39
C ALA A 767 -15.79 -15.87 -6.25
N ALA A 768 -14.81 -16.78 -6.27
CA ALA A 768 -13.86 -16.89 -5.16
C ALA A 768 -12.89 -15.70 -5.09
N LEU A 769 -12.41 -15.15 -6.22
CA LEU A 769 -11.50 -13.99 -6.21
C LEU A 769 -12.23 -12.67 -6.46
N VAL A 770 -12.79 -12.50 -7.67
CA VAL A 770 -13.34 -11.22 -8.12
C VAL A 770 -14.72 -11.39 -8.74
N ALA A 771 -15.78 -10.79 -8.19
CA ALA A 771 -17.11 -10.96 -8.77
C ALA A 771 -17.18 -10.38 -10.21
N VAL A 772 -16.69 -9.16 -10.41
CA VAL A 772 -16.72 -8.45 -11.70
C VAL A 772 -15.33 -7.92 -12.05
N ALA A 773 -14.72 -8.49 -13.10
CA ALA A 773 -13.50 -7.98 -13.70
C ALA A 773 -13.83 -6.93 -14.77
N GLU A 774 -13.54 -5.67 -14.46
CA GLU A 774 -13.92 -4.51 -15.26
C GLU A 774 -12.88 -4.19 -16.36
N SER A 775 -13.23 -3.29 -17.28
CA SER A 775 -12.34 -2.90 -18.37
C SER A 775 -11.03 -2.29 -17.85
N GLY A 776 -9.89 -2.77 -18.36
CA GLY A 776 -8.54 -2.33 -17.95
C GLY A 776 -7.99 -3.04 -16.71
N SER A 777 -8.78 -3.88 -16.04
CA SER A 777 -8.35 -4.58 -14.83
C SER A 777 -7.41 -5.75 -15.09
N LEU A 778 -6.65 -6.12 -14.06
CA LEU A 778 -5.73 -7.26 -14.05
C LEU A 778 -6.01 -8.17 -12.85
N LEU A 779 -6.20 -9.46 -13.12
CA LEU A 779 -6.19 -10.55 -12.14
C LEU A 779 -5.08 -11.54 -12.54
N GLU A 780 -4.00 -11.57 -11.76
CA GLU A 780 -2.78 -12.29 -12.12
C GLU A 780 -2.15 -13.07 -10.96
N SER A 781 -1.54 -14.22 -11.31
CA SER A 781 -0.72 -15.05 -10.43
C SER A 781 -1.40 -15.40 -9.11
N SER A 782 -2.71 -15.59 -9.16
CA SER A 782 -3.57 -15.79 -7.99
C SER A 782 -4.25 -17.16 -8.06
N TYR A 783 -4.72 -17.68 -6.93
CA TYR A 783 -5.53 -18.90 -6.95
C TYR A 783 -6.72 -18.86 -6.01
N ALA A 784 -7.65 -19.78 -6.22
CA ALA A 784 -8.71 -20.03 -5.25
C ALA A 784 -9.02 -21.52 -5.10
N GLU A 785 -9.49 -21.89 -3.92
CA GLU A 785 -10.27 -23.10 -3.68
C GLU A 785 -11.76 -22.72 -3.75
N PRO A 786 -12.48 -23.13 -4.80
CA PRO A 786 -13.84 -22.66 -4.98
C PRO A 786 -14.82 -23.46 -4.10
N ASP A 787 -15.58 -22.77 -3.25
CA ASP A 787 -16.93 -23.18 -2.88
C ASP A 787 -17.88 -22.01 -3.15
N VAL A 788 -18.34 -21.92 -4.40
CA VAL A 788 -19.01 -20.73 -4.91
C VAL A 788 -20.39 -21.07 -5.42
N TYR A 789 -21.40 -20.37 -4.91
CA TYR A 789 -22.79 -20.51 -5.32
C TYR A 789 -23.43 -19.16 -5.67
N SER A 790 -24.17 -19.11 -6.78
CA SER A 790 -25.13 -18.01 -7.03
C SER A 790 -26.56 -18.48 -7.16
N GLU A 791 -27.52 -17.80 -6.53
CA GLU A 791 -28.93 -18.20 -6.64
C GLU A 791 -29.46 -18.10 -8.08
N LEU A 792 -29.04 -17.08 -8.84
CA LEU A 792 -29.67 -16.72 -10.12
C LEU A 792 -28.92 -17.19 -11.37
N ASN A 793 -27.63 -16.85 -11.54
CA ASN A 793 -26.95 -17.12 -12.82
C ASN A 793 -25.43 -17.07 -12.82
N ASN A 794 -24.81 -15.91 -12.52
CA ASN A 794 -23.41 -15.73 -12.88
C ASN A 794 -22.51 -16.27 -11.76
N THR A 795 -21.90 -17.42 -12.00
CA THR A 795 -20.96 -18.03 -11.04
C THR A 795 -19.67 -18.38 -11.75
N GLY A 796 -18.52 -18.01 -11.20
CA GLY A 796 -17.25 -18.54 -11.67
C GLY A 796 -16.27 -18.79 -10.55
N GLY A 797 -15.39 -19.78 -10.72
CA GLY A 797 -14.40 -20.12 -9.71
C GLY A 797 -13.43 -18.98 -9.43
N LEU A 798 -12.95 -18.26 -10.45
CA LEU A 798 -12.10 -17.07 -10.27
C LEU A 798 -12.88 -15.77 -10.37
N THR A 799 -13.70 -15.62 -11.42
CA THR A 799 -14.55 -14.45 -11.62
C THR A 799 -15.97 -14.77 -12.10
N ALA A 800 -16.97 -14.03 -11.62
CA ALA A 800 -18.35 -14.26 -12.01
C ALA A 800 -18.65 -13.61 -13.36
N TYR A 801 -18.07 -12.44 -13.62
CA TYR A 801 -18.32 -11.65 -14.82
C TYR A 801 -17.07 -10.91 -15.30
N ALA A 802 -16.60 -11.18 -16.53
CA ALA A 802 -15.48 -10.47 -17.16
C ALA A 802 -15.92 -9.60 -18.35
N TYR A 803 -15.51 -8.32 -18.35
CA TYR A 803 -15.77 -7.32 -19.41
C TYR A 803 -14.60 -7.18 -20.39
N THR A 804 -14.88 -6.63 -21.58
CA THR A 804 -13.87 -6.24 -22.57
C THR A 804 -12.73 -5.43 -21.94
N GLY A 805 -11.49 -5.84 -22.21
CA GLY A 805 -10.29 -5.17 -21.73
C GLY A 805 -9.83 -5.62 -20.34
N ALA A 806 -10.59 -6.46 -19.63
CA ALA A 806 -10.08 -7.15 -18.45
C ALA A 806 -9.05 -8.22 -18.86
N THR A 807 -7.99 -8.37 -18.08
CA THR A 807 -6.97 -9.42 -18.26
C THR A 807 -6.97 -10.36 -17.06
N ILE A 808 -7.23 -11.65 -17.31
CA ILE A 808 -7.23 -12.69 -16.30
C ILE A 808 -6.17 -13.70 -16.73
N ARG A 809 -5.02 -13.73 -16.05
CA ARG A 809 -3.89 -14.53 -16.52
C ARG A 809 -3.09 -15.22 -15.43
N ARG A 810 -2.49 -16.36 -15.78
CA ARG A 810 -1.56 -17.12 -14.94
C ARG A 810 -2.15 -17.50 -13.57
N ASN A 811 -3.47 -17.64 -13.49
CA ASN A 811 -4.15 -18.04 -12.26
C ASN A 811 -4.34 -19.56 -12.20
N ALA A 812 -4.47 -20.09 -10.99
CA ALA A 812 -4.85 -21.47 -10.75
C ALA A 812 -6.21 -21.55 -10.05
N LEU A 813 -6.97 -22.60 -10.31
CA LEU A 813 -8.19 -22.92 -9.58
C LEU A 813 -8.08 -24.35 -9.07
N LEU A 814 -8.15 -24.53 -7.75
CA LEU A 814 -8.06 -25.83 -7.10
C LEU A 814 -9.39 -26.59 -7.17
N ALA A 815 -9.41 -27.83 -6.67
CA ALA A 815 -10.62 -28.64 -6.61
C ALA A 815 -11.69 -27.97 -5.72
N GLY A 816 -12.98 -28.13 -6.06
CA GLY A 816 -14.07 -27.50 -5.33
C GLY A 816 -15.36 -27.35 -6.14
N SER A 817 -16.38 -26.73 -5.56
CA SER A 817 -17.74 -26.56 -6.11
C SER A 817 -17.96 -25.18 -6.75
N ILE A 818 -18.60 -25.18 -7.92
CA ILE A 818 -19.01 -23.98 -8.64
C ILE A 818 -20.43 -24.22 -9.14
N ASP A 819 -21.39 -23.64 -8.44
CA ASP A 819 -22.81 -23.94 -8.65
C ASP A 819 -23.67 -22.67 -8.83
N ASN A 820 -24.81 -22.84 -9.49
CA ASN A 820 -25.84 -21.81 -9.55
C ASN A 820 -27.26 -22.39 -9.49
N GLY A 821 -28.22 -21.63 -8.99
CA GLY A 821 -29.63 -22.04 -8.90
C GLY A 821 -30.39 -21.95 -10.23
N GLY A 822 -29.84 -21.27 -11.22
CA GLY A 822 -30.41 -21.14 -12.57
C GLY A 822 -29.42 -20.55 -13.57
N GLY A 823 -29.76 -20.61 -14.88
CA GLY A 823 -28.99 -19.95 -15.94
C GLY A 823 -27.69 -20.66 -16.38
N SER A 824 -27.19 -20.30 -17.57
CA SER A 824 -26.04 -20.96 -18.21
C SER A 824 -24.71 -20.23 -18.02
N ASN A 825 -24.66 -19.13 -17.25
CA ASN A 825 -23.43 -18.34 -17.07
C ASN A 825 -22.58 -18.90 -15.92
N ILE A 826 -22.08 -20.12 -16.12
CA ILE A 826 -21.22 -20.80 -15.15
C ILE A 826 -19.96 -21.37 -15.80
N ALA A 827 -18.82 -21.24 -15.14
CA ALA A 827 -17.54 -21.78 -15.62
C ALA A 827 -16.47 -21.80 -14.52
N ARG A 828 -15.38 -22.53 -14.76
CA ARG A 828 -14.25 -22.58 -13.82
C ARG A 828 -13.54 -21.23 -13.65
N VAL A 829 -13.18 -20.55 -14.74
CA VAL A 829 -12.48 -19.25 -14.63
C VAL A 829 -13.47 -18.09 -14.62
N ALA A 830 -14.32 -17.95 -15.65
CA ALA A 830 -15.23 -16.80 -15.79
C ALA A 830 -16.68 -17.20 -16.13
N GLY A 831 -17.60 -16.99 -15.19
CA GLY A 831 -19.02 -17.39 -15.32
C GLY A 831 -19.74 -16.72 -16.48
N ARG A 832 -19.60 -15.41 -16.64
CA ARG A 832 -20.12 -14.63 -17.76
C ARG A 832 -19.00 -13.86 -18.44
N VAL A 833 -19.06 -13.77 -19.76
CA VAL A 833 -18.14 -12.97 -20.57
C VAL A 833 -18.95 -11.95 -21.36
N ASN A 834 -18.53 -10.68 -21.34
CA ASN A 834 -19.11 -9.62 -22.16
C ASN A 834 -18.03 -8.96 -23.00
N GLY A 835 -18.11 -9.19 -24.31
CA GLY A 835 -17.12 -8.75 -25.29
C GLY A 835 -15.85 -9.59 -25.26
N THR A 836 -14.68 -8.95 -25.19
CA THR A 836 -13.37 -9.60 -25.41
C THR A 836 -12.38 -9.37 -24.25
N PRO A 837 -12.62 -9.93 -23.06
CA PRO A 837 -11.57 -10.05 -22.04
C PRO A 837 -10.44 -10.98 -22.52
N ALA A 838 -9.23 -10.74 -22.02
CA ALA A 838 -8.07 -11.59 -22.28
C ALA A 838 -7.95 -12.68 -21.21
N PHE A 839 -7.84 -13.93 -21.66
CA PHE A 839 -7.51 -15.07 -20.80
C PHE A 839 -6.16 -15.63 -21.25
N GLU A 840 -5.22 -15.80 -20.34
CA GLU A 840 -3.87 -16.28 -20.69
C GLU A 840 -3.29 -17.16 -19.59
N GLY A 841 -2.84 -18.38 -19.91
CA GLY A 841 -2.14 -19.23 -18.95
C GLY A 841 -2.97 -19.74 -17.76
N ASN A 842 -4.29 -19.52 -17.70
CA ASN A 842 -5.08 -19.96 -16.53
C ASN A 842 -5.21 -21.49 -16.49
N ARG A 843 -5.12 -22.08 -15.30
CA ARG A 843 -5.26 -23.52 -15.05
C ARG A 843 -6.36 -23.79 -14.05
N ALA A 844 -7.04 -24.91 -14.22
CA ALA A 844 -8.09 -25.33 -13.31
C ALA A 844 -8.05 -26.85 -13.11
N SER A 845 -8.20 -27.26 -11.86
CA SER A 845 -8.40 -28.66 -11.47
C SER A 845 -9.52 -29.30 -12.31
N GLU A 846 -9.35 -30.56 -12.65
CA GLU A 846 -10.42 -31.40 -13.20
C GLU A 846 -11.57 -31.62 -12.22
N ASN A 847 -11.29 -31.51 -10.91
CA ASN A 847 -12.24 -31.60 -9.81
C ASN A 847 -12.71 -30.23 -9.29
N ALA A 848 -12.44 -29.15 -10.04
CA ALA A 848 -13.22 -27.91 -9.93
C ALA A 848 -14.56 -28.13 -10.67
N LEU A 849 -15.52 -28.69 -9.94
CA LEU A 849 -16.79 -29.18 -10.47
C LEU A 849 -17.75 -28.04 -10.75
N VAL A 850 -18.33 -28.04 -11.94
CA VAL A 850 -19.38 -27.12 -12.34
C VAL A 850 -20.70 -27.89 -12.31
N GLN A 851 -21.65 -27.47 -11.47
CA GLN A 851 -22.91 -28.21 -11.28
C GLN A 851 -22.67 -29.67 -10.88
N GLY A 852 -21.71 -29.90 -9.98
CA GLY A 852 -21.27 -31.24 -9.56
C GLY A 852 -20.66 -32.11 -10.66
N GLN A 853 -20.33 -31.55 -11.84
CA GLN A 853 -19.76 -32.29 -12.97
C GLN A 853 -18.40 -31.72 -13.40
N GLN A 854 -17.53 -32.58 -13.93
CA GLN A 854 -16.26 -32.12 -14.49
C GLN A 854 -16.50 -31.25 -15.74
N ALA A 855 -15.89 -30.06 -15.78
CA ALA A 855 -16.00 -29.14 -16.91
C ALA A 855 -15.20 -29.63 -18.13
N THR A 856 -15.76 -29.49 -19.34
CA THR A 856 -15.11 -29.89 -20.60
C THR A 856 -14.67 -28.68 -21.44
N GLY A 857 -13.71 -28.87 -22.36
CA GLY A 857 -13.29 -27.85 -23.32
C GLY A 857 -12.39 -26.74 -22.75
N GLY A 858 -11.73 -26.98 -21.61
CA GLY A 858 -10.80 -26.05 -20.99
C GLY A 858 -9.51 -25.81 -21.79
N SER A 859 -9.13 -24.55 -21.95
CA SER A 859 -7.82 -24.14 -22.49
C SER A 859 -7.24 -23.00 -21.66
N ALA A 860 -5.92 -22.79 -21.77
CA ALA A 860 -5.23 -21.71 -21.07
C ALA A 860 -5.76 -20.31 -21.41
N THR A 861 -6.49 -20.19 -22.53
CA THR A 861 -6.94 -18.93 -23.12
C THR A 861 -8.46 -18.77 -23.15
N ASN A 862 -9.19 -19.53 -22.34
CA ASN A 862 -10.64 -19.41 -22.26
C ASN A 862 -11.16 -19.36 -20.83
N ARG A 863 -12.45 -19.05 -20.72
CA ARG A 863 -13.20 -18.95 -19.45
C ARG A 863 -13.28 -20.24 -18.62
N GLN A 864 -12.79 -21.37 -19.12
CA GLN A 864 -12.75 -22.64 -18.39
C GLN A 864 -11.35 -22.95 -17.83
N GLY A 865 -10.30 -22.29 -18.31
CA GLY A 865 -8.91 -22.61 -17.93
C GLY A 865 -8.44 -23.96 -18.45
N GLN A 866 -7.13 -24.16 -18.57
CA GLN A 866 -6.56 -25.45 -18.95
C GLN A 866 -6.80 -26.47 -17.83
N SER A 867 -7.45 -27.60 -18.16
CA SER A 867 -7.63 -28.69 -17.20
C SER A 867 -6.28 -29.28 -16.80
N VAL A 868 -6.07 -29.45 -15.50
CA VAL A 868 -4.92 -30.10 -14.87
C VAL A 868 -5.40 -31.06 -13.78
N THR A 869 -4.64 -32.11 -13.49
CA THR A 869 -4.95 -33.03 -12.39
C THR A 869 -4.65 -32.37 -11.04
N ASP A 870 -5.33 -32.81 -9.98
CA ASP A 870 -5.06 -32.31 -8.62
C ASP A 870 -3.62 -32.59 -8.20
N GLU A 871 -3.09 -33.77 -8.54
CA GLU A 871 -1.69 -34.13 -8.30
C GLU A 871 -0.73 -33.12 -8.94
N ALA A 872 -1.01 -32.63 -10.15
CA ALA A 872 -0.16 -31.61 -10.76
C ALA A 872 -0.20 -30.28 -9.99
N LEU A 873 -1.34 -29.91 -9.41
CA LEU A 873 -1.47 -28.71 -8.59
C LEU A 873 -0.81 -28.85 -7.20
N THR A 874 -0.33 -30.03 -6.81
CA THR A 874 0.52 -30.21 -5.61
C THR A 874 2.01 -29.95 -5.87
N LEU A 875 2.40 -29.72 -7.13
CA LEU A 875 3.80 -29.57 -7.53
C LEU A 875 4.16 -28.09 -7.73
N GLN A 876 5.19 -27.62 -7.02
CA GLN A 876 5.79 -26.29 -7.21
C GLN A 876 6.12 -25.99 -8.69
N THR A 877 6.64 -26.98 -9.41
CA THR A 877 7.03 -26.86 -10.83
C THR A 877 5.86 -26.54 -11.75
N THR A 878 4.63 -26.89 -11.36
CA THR A 878 3.43 -26.48 -12.10
C THR A 878 3.28 -24.97 -12.06
N TYR A 879 3.48 -24.34 -10.91
CA TYR A 879 3.32 -22.90 -10.75
C TYR A 879 4.49 -22.13 -11.37
N GLU A 880 5.73 -22.50 -11.06
CA GLU A 880 6.92 -21.83 -11.63
C GLU A 880 7.01 -22.02 -13.15
N GLY A 881 7.01 -23.27 -13.61
CA GLY A 881 7.33 -23.59 -15.00
C GLY A 881 6.21 -23.24 -15.97
N THR A 882 4.97 -23.16 -15.50
CA THR A 882 3.82 -23.02 -16.40
C THR A 882 2.94 -21.80 -16.15
N LEU A 883 2.99 -21.23 -14.94
CA LEU A 883 2.32 -19.97 -14.58
C LEU A 883 3.32 -18.84 -14.36
N ALA A 884 4.63 -19.12 -14.34
CA ALA A 884 5.69 -18.15 -14.05
C ALA A 884 5.53 -17.49 -12.67
N TRP A 885 5.09 -18.24 -11.67
CA TRP A 885 5.02 -17.76 -10.29
C TRP A 885 6.41 -17.71 -9.67
N ASP A 886 6.65 -16.69 -8.85
CA ASP A 886 7.90 -16.48 -8.13
C ASP A 886 7.86 -17.21 -6.78
N PHE A 887 8.46 -18.40 -6.74
CA PHE A 887 8.62 -19.19 -5.50
C PHE A 887 9.93 -18.89 -4.76
N ASP A 888 10.78 -18.02 -5.31
CA ASP A 888 11.99 -17.57 -4.62
C ASP A 888 11.66 -16.44 -3.63
N ARG A 889 10.59 -15.67 -3.90
CA ARG A 889 10.25 -14.47 -3.11
C ARG A 889 8.83 -14.43 -2.56
N ILE A 890 7.85 -14.90 -3.34
CA ILE A 890 6.43 -14.64 -3.05
C ILE A 890 5.75 -15.89 -2.50
N TRP A 891 5.92 -17.02 -3.18
CA TRP A 891 5.20 -18.25 -2.88
C TRP A 891 6.13 -19.29 -2.26
N GLN A 892 5.58 -20.15 -1.41
CA GLN A 892 6.21 -21.39 -0.96
C GLN A 892 5.16 -22.48 -0.92
N MET A 893 5.57 -23.75 -1.06
CA MET A 893 4.64 -24.87 -0.88
C MET A 893 4.50 -25.20 0.60
N GLU A 894 3.27 -25.18 1.11
CA GLU A 894 2.98 -25.62 2.46
C GLU A 894 3.11 -27.16 2.57
N PRO A 895 3.94 -27.70 3.49
CA PRO A 895 4.20 -29.14 3.52
C PRO A 895 2.99 -30.03 3.81
N GLN A 896 2.00 -29.52 4.57
CA GLN A 896 0.85 -30.32 4.99
C GLN A 896 -0.23 -30.39 3.92
N THR A 897 -0.62 -29.24 3.37
CA THR A 897 -1.67 -29.14 2.35
C THR A 897 -1.13 -29.37 0.94
N GLN A 898 0.19 -29.26 0.75
CA GLN A 898 0.86 -29.25 -0.55
C GLN A 898 0.29 -28.19 -1.49
N ARG A 899 0.01 -26.99 -0.95
CA ARG A 899 -0.52 -25.85 -1.70
C ARG A 899 0.41 -24.64 -1.63
N PRO A 900 0.38 -23.72 -2.60
CA PRO A 900 1.10 -22.47 -2.52
C PRO A 900 0.54 -21.59 -1.39
N VAL A 901 1.41 -21.11 -0.52
CA VAL A 901 1.13 -20.09 0.49
C VAL A 901 2.13 -18.95 0.35
N LEU A 902 1.80 -17.78 0.87
CA LEU A 902 2.64 -16.59 0.74
C LEU A 902 3.80 -16.63 1.76
N GLN A 903 5.03 -16.43 1.28
CA GLN A 903 6.25 -16.43 2.11
C GLN A 903 6.27 -15.31 3.15
N ALA A 904 5.54 -14.21 2.90
CA ALA A 904 5.45 -13.09 3.82
C ALA A 904 4.91 -13.49 5.20
N PHE A 905 4.18 -14.59 5.33
CA PHE A 905 3.53 -15.03 6.56
C PHE A 905 4.34 -16.13 7.25
N ALA A 906 4.71 -15.91 8.52
CA ALA A 906 5.55 -16.85 9.28
C ALA A 906 4.83 -18.16 9.65
N SER A 907 3.52 -18.11 9.87
CA SER A 907 2.65 -19.26 10.14
C SER A 907 1.20 -18.90 9.87
N LEU A 908 0.45 -19.75 9.16
CA LEU A 908 -1.00 -19.61 9.04
C LEU A 908 -1.67 -20.13 10.34
N PRO A 909 -2.71 -19.46 10.85
CA PRO A 909 -3.47 -19.98 12.00
C PRO A 909 -4.06 -21.36 11.67
N GLU A 910 -3.93 -22.30 12.61
CA GLU A 910 -4.57 -23.61 12.49
C GLU A 910 -6.09 -23.42 12.55
N GLN A 911 -6.80 -23.78 11.48
CA GLN A 911 -8.25 -23.69 11.45
C GLN A 911 -8.83 -24.82 12.30
N GLU A 912 -9.49 -24.49 13.42
CA GLU A 912 -10.23 -25.50 14.17
C GLU A 912 -11.38 -26.04 13.30
N SER A 913 -11.36 -27.35 13.05
CA SER A 913 -12.43 -28.02 12.32
C SER A 913 -13.62 -28.26 13.24
N HIS A 914 -14.66 -27.43 13.07
CA HIS A 914 -15.98 -27.64 13.66
C HIS A 914 -16.92 -28.20 12.59
N PRO A 915 -17.45 -29.44 12.74
CA PRO A 915 -18.28 -30.07 11.72
C PRO A 915 -19.57 -29.30 11.38
N ILE A 916 -20.12 -28.48 12.29
CA ILE A 916 -21.27 -27.62 11.99
C ILE A 916 -21.04 -26.13 12.28
N LEU A 917 -20.40 -25.74 13.39
CA LEU A 917 -20.21 -24.34 13.76
C LEU A 917 -19.03 -23.69 13.03
N TYR A 918 -19.24 -23.16 11.82
CA TYR A 918 -18.17 -22.45 11.10
C TYR A 918 -17.79 -21.12 11.77
N ARG A 919 -18.78 -20.23 11.98
CA ARG A 919 -18.53 -18.93 12.63
C ARG A 919 -19.72 -18.46 13.44
N VAL A 920 -19.50 -18.25 14.73
CA VAL A 920 -20.49 -17.62 15.62
C VAL A 920 -20.29 -16.10 15.57
N PHE A 921 -21.37 -15.36 15.32
CA PHE A 921 -21.35 -13.89 15.28
C PHE A 921 -22.36 -13.24 16.23
N ARG A 922 -23.14 -14.05 16.94
CA ARG A 922 -23.87 -13.67 18.15
C ARG A 922 -23.88 -14.83 19.12
N ASP A 923 -23.58 -14.56 20.38
CA ASP A 923 -23.64 -15.56 21.45
C ASP A 923 -23.95 -14.87 22.79
N GLU A 924 -25.23 -14.77 23.10
CA GLU A 924 -25.72 -14.04 24.28
C GLU A 924 -26.38 -15.01 25.25
N SER A 925 -26.01 -14.95 26.53
CA SER A 925 -26.60 -15.79 27.57
C SER A 925 -27.30 -14.95 28.64
N GLN A 926 -28.49 -15.38 29.05
CA GLN A 926 -29.30 -14.81 30.10
C GLN A 926 -29.58 -15.89 31.17
N THR A 927 -29.22 -15.62 32.43
CA THR A 927 -29.68 -16.43 33.56
C THR A 927 -31.15 -16.13 33.85
N LEU A 928 -31.99 -17.16 33.82
CA LEU A 928 -33.43 -17.06 34.13
C LEU A 928 -33.69 -17.34 35.61
N SER A 929 -32.98 -18.33 36.18
CA SER A 929 -32.97 -18.64 37.61
C SER A 929 -31.67 -19.42 37.97
N ALA A 930 -31.50 -19.81 39.24
CA ALA A 930 -30.33 -20.59 39.65
C ALA A 930 -30.26 -21.95 38.93
N GLY A 931 -29.25 -22.12 38.07
CA GLY A 931 -29.07 -23.32 37.24
C GLY A 931 -29.95 -23.38 35.99
N VAL A 932 -30.63 -22.30 35.63
CA VAL A 932 -31.42 -22.23 34.39
C VAL A 932 -31.05 -20.99 33.57
N SER A 933 -30.65 -21.20 32.32
CA SER A 933 -30.25 -20.13 31.41
C SER A 933 -30.88 -20.28 30.02
N HIS A 934 -31.03 -19.15 29.34
CA HIS A 934 -31.33 -19.09 27.91
C HIS A 934 -30.10 -18.50 27.21
N ARG A 935 -29.66 -19.14 26.14
CA ARG A 935 -28.57 -18.70 25.27
C ARG A 935 -29.09 -18.55 23.85
N GLN A 936 -28.78 -17.44 23.21
CA GLN A 936 -29.14 -17.14 21.84
C GLN A 936 -27.87 -17.09 20.98
N MET A 937 -27.84 -17.89 19.92
CA MET A 937 -26.71 -17.97 19.01
C MET A 937 -27.15 -17.64 17.57
N ASP A 938 -26.42 -16.75 16.92
CA ASP A 938 -26.47 -16.58 15.46
C ASP A 938 -25.10 -16.96 14.89
N PHE A 939 -25.09 -17.85 13.91
CA PHE A 939 -23.87 -18.39 13.36
C PHE A 939 -24.02 -18.73 11.89
N ILE A 940 -22.89 -18.98 11.24
CA ILE A 940 -22.80 -19.55 9.91
C ILE A 940 -22.40 -21.00 10.09
N ASP A 941 -23.13 -21.91 9.44
CA ASP A 941 -22.78 -23.32 9.45
C ASP A 941 -21.61 -23.64 8.51
N SER A 942 -21.09 -24.86 8.59
CA SER A 942 -19.99 -25.37 7.75
C SER A 942 -20.31 -25.39 6.26
N GLU A 943 -21.57 -25.23 5.87
CA GLU A 943 -21.98 -25.06 4.48
C GLU A 943 -22.20 -23.58 4.11
N GLY A 944 -21.91 -22.62 4.99
CA GLY A 944 -22.03 -21.19 4.70
C GLY A 944 -23.46 -20.62 4.79
N HIS A 945 -24.38 -21.33 5.46
CA HIS A 945 -25.73 -20.84 5.71
C HIS A 945 -25.85 -20.16 7.07
N VAL A 946 -26.65 -19.10 7.14
CA VAL A 946 -27.00 -18.46 8.40
C VAL A 946 -27.95 -19.36 9.18
N GLN A 947 -27.66 -19.52 10.47
CA GLN A 947 -28.45 -20.26 11.43
C GLN A 947 -28.74 -19.41 12.66
N LYS A 948 -29.93 -19.61 13.24
CA LYS A 948 -30.34 -18.97 14.48
C LYS A 948 -30.82 -20.04 15.46
N ALA A 949 -30.11 -20.14 16.58
CA ALA A 949 -30.37 -21.12 17.62
C ALA A 949 -30.75 -20.44 18.94
N ASN A 950 -31.66 -21.09 19.67
CA ASN A 950 -31.97 -20.79 21.06
C ASN A 950 -31.70 -22.06 21.86
N ILE A 951 -30.94 -21.93 22.93
CA ILE A 951 -30.59 -23.01 23.84
C ILE A 951 -31.15 -22.65 25.21
N ILE A 952 -31.83 -23.59 25.85
CA ILE A 952 -32.33 -23.41 27.22
C ILE A 952 -31.76 -24.54 28.06
N ASP A 953 -30.90 -24.20 29.01
CA ASP A 953 -30.23 -25.13 29.91
C ASP A 953 -30.95 -25.20 31.26
N ALA A 954 -31.02 -26.40 31.83
CA ALA A 954 -31.54 -26.66 33.16
C ALA A 954 -30.67 -27.69 33.89
N ASP A 955 -29.93 -27.22 34.90
CA ASP A 955 -29.16 -28.05 35.82
C ASP A 955 -30.13 -28.74 36.78
N LEU A 956 -30.36 -30.04 36.55
CA LEU A 956 -31.23 -30.90 37.36
C LEU A 956 -30.52 -31.48 38.58
N THR A 957 -29.21 -31.27 38.75
CA THR A 957 -28.51 -31.60 40.00
C THR A 957 -28.97 -30.71 41.15
N LEU A 958 -29.55 -29.55 40.82
CA LEU A 958 -30.22 -28.66 41.75
C LEU A 958 -31.68 -29.10 41.95
N PRO A 959 -32.07 -29.53 43.17
CA PRO A 959 -33.37 -30.16 43.41
C PRO A 959 -34.58 -29.24 43.20
N GLN A 960 -34.36 -27.91 43.20
CA GLN A 960 -35.42 -26.94 42.89
C GLN A 960 -35.81 -26.94 41.40
N ASN A 961 -34.95 -27.40 40.50
CA ASN A 961 -35.18 -27.39 39.06
C ASN A 961 -35.80 -28.73 38.63
N LYS A 962 -36.87 -28.67 37.84
CA LYS A 962 -37.62 -29.84 37.36
C LYS A 962 -37.99 -29.66 35.90
N ILE A 963 -38.08 -30.76 35.17
CA ILE A 963 -38.70 -30.78 33.84
C ILE A 963 -40.10 -31.39 33.94
N MET A 964 -41.05 -30.84 33.19
CA MET A 964 -42.46 -31.23 33.21
C MET A 964 -43.04 -31.23 31.80
N VAL A 965 -43.88 -32.21 31.47
CA VAL A 965 -44.69 -32.19 30.26
C VAL A 965 -45.85 -31.22 30.43
N GLY A 966 -45.86 -30.20 29.58
CA GLY A 966 -46.86 -29.16 29.50
C GLY A 966 -47.95 -29.48 28.49
N VAL A 967 -49.19 -29.22 28.84
CA VAL A 967 -50.34 -29.18 27.91
C VAL A 967 -51.28 -28.04 28.32
N LYS A 968 -52.23 -27.67 27.45
CA LYS A 968 -53.16 -26.57 27.75
C LYS A 968 -53.99 -26.89 28.99
N ASN A 969 -54.12 -25.91 29.89
CA ASN A 969 -54.80 -26.00 31.19
C ASN A 969 -54.17 -26.97 32.19
N ASN A 970 -52.94 -27.45 31.95
CA ASN A 970 -52.21 -28.34 32.84
C ASN A 970 -53.01 -29.58 33.31
N GLN A 971 -53.80 -30.14 32.41
CA GLN A 971 -54.59 -31.35 32.66
C GLN A 971 -53.82 -32.59 32.18
N VAL A 972 -54.18 -33.78 32.69
CA VAL A 972 -53.73 -35.05 32.11
C VAL A 972 -54.57 -35.30 30.86
N PRO A 973 -53.96 -35.54 29.67
CA PRO A 973 -54.71 -35.89 28.47
C PRO A 973 -55.64 -37.09 28.71
N PRO A 974 -56.92 -37.02 28.29
CA PRO A 974 -57.88 -38.10 28.52
C PRO A 974 -57.57 -39.32 27.66
N THR A 975 -57.77 -40.51 28.23
CA THR A 975 -57.56 -41.79 27.54
C THR A 975 -58.79 -42.69 27.62
N ASP A 976 -58.87 -43.66 26.70
CA ASP A 976 -59.80 -44.77 26.81
C ASP A 976 -59.32 -45.83 27.80
N GLU A 977 -60.06 -46.94 27.93
CA GLU A 977 -59.72 -48.06 28.81
C GLU A 977 -58.41 -48.79 28.46
N ASN A 978 -57.87 -48.56 27.26
CA ASN A 978 -56.61 -49.13 26.78
C ASN A 978 -55.45 -48.12 26.82
N GLY A 979 -55.66 -46.94 27.42
CA GLY A 979 -54.67 -45.87 27.46
C GLY A 979 -54.56 -45.07 26.17
N ASN A 980 -55.38 -45.32 25.14
CA ASN A 980 -55.32 -44.55 23.89
C ASN A 980 -55.89 -43.15 24.10
N TYR A 981 -55.20 -42.13 23.56
CA TYR A 981 -55.65 -40.75 23.65
C TYR A 981 -57.06 -40.54 23.05
N ILE A 982 -57.91 -39.81 23.78
CA ILE A 982 -59.23 -39.38 23.33
C ILE A 982 -59.18 -37.91 22.94
N ARG A 983 -59.32 -37.63 21.64
CA ARG A 983 -59.41 -36.25 21.14
C ARG A 983 -60.71 -35.58 21.60
N ILE A 984 -60.59 -34.56 22.45
CA ILE A 984 -61.70 -33.69 22.84
C ILE A 984 -61.57 -32.36 22.11
N VAL A 985 -62.57 -31.99 21.32
CA VAL A 985 -62.59 -30.71 20.59
C VAL A 985 -63.37 -29.63 21.31
N ASP A 986 -62.91 -28.39 21.22
CA ASP A 986 -63.61 -27.20 21.69
C ASP A 986 -64.72 -26.74 20.72
N GLU A 987 -65.39 -25.63 21.06
CA GLU A 987 -66.49 -25.06 20.27
C GLU A 987 -66.09 -24.68 18.83
N ASN A 988 -64.79 -24.54 18.56
CA ASN A 988 -64.23 -24.23 17.24
C ASN A 988 -63.71 -25.48 16.51
N GLY A 989 -63.96 -26.68 17.04
CA GLY A 989 -63.48 -27.94 16.47
C GLY A 989 -61.98 -28.20 16.67
N SER A 990 -61.30 -27.37 17.47
CA SER A 990 -59.88 -27.51 17.77
C SER A 990 -59.69 -28.45 18.95
N ASP A 991 -58.63 -29.26 18.95
CA ASP A 991 -58.31 -30.10 20.11
C ASP A 991 -58.07 -29.21 21.36
N SER A 992 -58.82 -29.49 22.42
CA SER A 992 -58.81 -28.75 23.68
C SER A 992 -57.52 -28.92 24.50
N ILE A 993 -56.72 -29.96 24.23
CA ILE A 993 -55.39 -30.18 24.82
C ILE A 993 -54.33 -29.30 24.16
N ARG A 994 -54.52 -28.98 22.87
CA ARG A 994 -53.55 -28.21 22.09
C ARG A 994 -53.58 -26.74 22.48
N GLY A 995 -52.40 -26.12 22.52
CA GLY A 995 -52.23 -24.68 22.76
C GLY A 995 -50.90 -24.20 22.20
N THR A 996 -50.71 -22.89 22.05
CA THR A 996 -49.35 -22.38 21.78
C THR A 996 -48.48 -22.60 23.01
N VAL A 997 -47.16 -22.72 22.87
CA VAL A 997 -46.26 -22.90 24.04
C VAL A 997 -46.49 -21.81 25.10
N PRO A 998 -46.61 -20.50 24.76
CA PRO A 998 -46.99 -19.47 25.73
C PRO A 998 -48.34 -19.73 26.40
N GLU A 999 -49.38 -20.09 25.64
CA GLU A 999 -50.72 -20.39 26.20
C GLU A 999 -50.67 -21.57 27.18
N GLN A 1000 -49.89 -22.61 26.87
CA GLN A 1000 -49.71 -23.76 27.76
C GLN A 1000 -48.95 -23.37 29.04
N MET A 1001 -47.94 -22.50 28.95
CA MET A 1001 -47.23 -21.97 30.13
C MET A 1001 -48.14 -21.07 30.99
N GLU A 1002 -48.91 -20.18 30.38
CA GLU A 1002 -49.86 -19.29 31.06
C GLU A 1002 -50.96 -20.05 31.82
N THR A 1003 -51.44 -21.13 31.22
CA THR A 1003 -52.50 -21.96 31.80
C THR A 1003 -51.97 -23.02 32.78
N THR A 1004 -50.65 -23.09 32.99
CA THR A 1004 -50.01 -24.01 33.93
C THR A 1004 -49.82 -23.36 35.30
N ILE A 1005 -50.76 -23.66 36.21
CA ILE A 1005 -50.75 -23.16 37.58
C ILE A 1005 -50.20 -24.24 38.51
N LEU A 1006 -49.06 -23.96 39.15
CA LEU A 1006 -48.36 -24.88 40.05
C LEU A 1006 -48.18 -24.22 41.44
N PRO A 1007 -48.91 -24.63 42.48
CA PRO A 1007 -48.72 -24.07 43.82
C PRO A 1007 -47.28 -24.24 44.31
N GLY A 1008 -46.62 -23.12 44.68
CA GLY A 1008 -45.24 -23.12 45.19
C GLY A 1008 -44.14 -23.27 44.14
N ARG A 1009 -44.49 -23.28 42.85
CA ARG A 1009 -43.57 -23.44 41.72
C ARG A 1009 -43.90 -22.44 40.62
N GLU A 1010 -42.94 -22.21 39.74
CA GLU A 1010 -43.12 -21.36 38.58
C GLU A 1010 -42.53 -22.00 37.33
N VAL A 1011 -43.25 -21.88 36.22
CA VAL A 1011 -42.71 -22.21 34.91
C VAL A 1011 -41.85 -21.03 34.45
N ILE A 1012 -40.56 -21.24 34.23
CA ILE A 1012 -39.64 -20.16 33.88
C ILE A 1012 -39.16 -20.22 32.43
N ALA A 1013 -39.25 -21.39 31.80
CA ALA A 1013 -38.95 -21.58 30.39
C ALA A 1013 -39.69 -22.79 29.83
N GLY A 1014 -39.86 -22.83 28.51
CA GLY A 1014 -40.55 -23.92 27.84
C GLY A 1014 -40.23 -23.99 26.35
N VAL A 1015 -40.26 -25.21 25.82
CA VAL A 1015 -40.15 -25.51 24.40
C VAL A 1015 -41.31 -26.38 23.95
N ASN A 1016 -41.61 -26.44 22.65
CA ASN A 1016 -42.58 -27.40 22.17
C ASN A 1016 -42.10 -28.85 22.40
N GLY A 1017 -43.04 -29.77 22.57
CA GLY A 1017 -42.78 -31.17 22.89
C GLY A 1017 -42.92 -32.07 21.68
N GLU A 1018 -43.80 -33.04 21.82
CA GLU A 1018 -43.89 -34.21 20.94
C GLU A 1018 -44.62 -33.98 19.62
N PHE A 1019 -44.31 -34.83 18.65
CA PHE A 1019 -45.00 -34.95 17.38
C PHE A 1019 -46.47 -35.31 17.56
N TYR A 1020 -47.33 -34.81 16.66
CA TYR A 1020 -48.77 -35.07 16.74
C TYR A 1020 -49.41 -35.06 15.36
N THR A 1021 -50.55 -35.75 15.25
CA THR A 1021 -51.45 -35.71 14.11
C THR A 1021 -52.76 -35.01 14.49
N GLU A 1022 -53.72 -34.92 13.58
CA GLU A 1022 -55.06 -34.42 13.94
C GLU A 1022 -55.78 -35.30 14.98
N GLN A 1023 -55.34 -36.53 15.15
CA GLN A 1023 -55.97 -37.55 15.99
C GLN A 1023 -55.38 -37.59 17.41
N GLY A 1024 -54.17 -37.07 17.63
CA GLY A 1024 -53.50 -37.11 18.93
C GLY A 1024 -51.98 -37.03 18.85
N PRO A 1025 -51.27 -37.28 19.96
CA PRO A 1025 -49.82 -37.39 19.96
C PRO A 1025 -49.39 -38.60 19.13
N GLU A 1026 -48.19 -38.56 18.55
CA GLU A 1026 -47.67 -39.69 17.77
C GLU A 1026 -47.14 -40.81 18.67
N GLY A 1027 -46.42 -40.49 19.74
CA GLY A 1027 -45.77 -41.49 20.60
C GLY A 1027 -46.37 -41.62 22.00
N TYR A 1028 -45.59 -42.19 22.92
CA TYR A 1028 -46.00 -42.40 24.31
C TYR A 1028 -45.78 -41.15 25.16
N MET A 1029 -46.73 -40.88 26.05
CA MET A 1029 -46.65 -39.77 26.99
C MET A 1029 -46.99 -40.21 28.40
N ILE A 1030 -46.28 -39.64 29.37
CA ILE A 1030 -46.56 -39.73 30.80
C ILE A 1030 -46.51 -38.30 31.34
N LYS A 1031 -47.56 -37.89 32.05
CA LYS A 1031 -47.61 -36.56 32.65
C LYS A 1031 -47.94 -36.69 34.13
N ASP A 1032 -47.06 -36.15 34.97
CA ASP A 1032 -47.24 -36.10 36.42
C ASP A 1032 -47.49 -37.48 37.06
N GLY A 1033 -46.80 -38.51 36.56
CA GLY A 1033 -46.96 -39.90 37.00
C GLY A 1033 -48.30 -40.53 36.65
N SER A 1034 -48.98 -40.03 35.61
CA SER A 1034 -50.20 -40.64 35.07
C SER A 1034 -49.94 -42.05 34.53
N ASP A 1035 -51.02 -42.80 34.28
CA ASP A 1035 -50.96 -43.96 33.38
C ASP A 1035 -50.45 -43.53 31.99
N ILE A 1036 -49.92 -44.49 31.22
CA ILE A 1036 -49.36 -44.26 29.89
C ILE A 1036 -50.47 -43.78 28.94
N ILE A 1037 -50.23 -42.65 28.28
CA ILE A 1037 -51.06 -42.10 27.22
C ILE A 1037 -50.47 -42.58 25.89
N ASN A 1038 -51.15 -43.50 25.23
CA ASN A 1038 -50.77 -44.05 23.94
C ASN A 1038 -51.17 -43.09 22.81
N GLY A 1039 -50.17 -42.66 22.05
CA GLY A 1039 -50.36 -41.95 20.79
C GLY A 1039 -50.79 -42.86 19.64
N VAL A 1040 -50.90 -42.25 18.46
CA VAL A 1040 -51.46 -42.93 17.27
C VAL A 1040 -50.40 -43.63 16.41
N ARG A 1041 -49.11 -43.47 16.73
CA ARG A 1041 -47.95 -44.02 15.99
C ARG A 1041 -46.95 -44.67 16.94
N VAL A 1042 -47.48 -45.56 17.78
CA VAL A 1042 -46.69 -46.43 18.66
C VAL A 1042 -46.83 -47.90 18.21
N PRO A 1043 -45.86 -48.77 18.52
CA PRO A 1043 -45.90 -50.17 18.10
C PRO A 1043 -47.23 -50.86 18.49
N GLY A 1044 -47.88 -51.47 17.50
CA GLY A 1044 -49.10 -52.28 17.70
C GLY A 1044 -50.44 -51.55 17.52
N VAL A 1045 -50.47 -50.22 17.35
CA VAL A 1045 -51.72 -49.44 17.19
C VAL A 1045 -52.26 -49.50 15.76
N ASP A 1046 -51.42 -49.28 14.76
CA ASP A 1046 -51.81 -49.24 13.34
C ASP A 1046 -51.14 -50.34 12.49
N GLY A 1047 -50.44 -51.27 13.14
CA GLY A 1047 -49.76 -52.40 12.51
C GLY A 1047 -48.45 -52.06 11.80
N LYS A 1048 -47.97 -50.80 11.87
CA LYS A 1048 -46.66 -50.38 11.35
C LYS A 1048 -45.58 -50.45 12.44
N ASN A 1049 -44.31 -50.53 11.99
CA ASN A 1049 -43.16 -50.38 12.86
C ASN A 1049 -42.58 -48.96 12.72
N TYR A 1050 -42.16 -48.38 13.84
CA TYR A 1050 -41.67 -47.01 13.93
C TYR A 1050 -40.25 -46.99 14.52
N PRO A 1051 -39.23 -47.45 13.75
CA PRO A 1051 -37.90 -47.77 14.29
C PRO A 1051 -37.11 -46.54 14.78
N PHE A 1052 -37.51 -45.34 14.38
CA PHE A 1052 -36.87 -44.09 14.80
C PHE A 1052 -37.63 -43.38 15.92
N HIS A 1053 -38.75 -43.93 16.39
CA HIS A 1053 -39.47 -43.32 17.50
C HIS A 1053 -38.83 -43.68 18.84
N GLY A 1054 -38.81 -42.70 19.74
CA GLY A 1054 -38.26 -42.83 21.08
C GLY A 1054 -38.89 -41.81 22.02
N PHE A 1055 -38.28 -41.61 23.18
CA PHE A 1055 -38.77 -40.68 24.19
C PHE A 1055 -37.64 -39.90 24.85
N PHE A 1056 -38.01 -38.73 25.35
CA PHE A 1056 -37.32 -38.04 26.42
C PHE A 1056 -38.17 -38.16 27.68
N GLY A 1057 -37.57 -38.61 28.78
CA GLY A 1057 -38.26 -38.86 30.04
C GLY A 1057 -37.51 -38.32 31.25
N ILE A 1058 -38.26 -38.16 32.35
CA ILE A 1058 -37.74 -37.89 33.69
C ILE A 1058 -38.23 -38.98 34.61
N ARG A 1059 -37.30 -39.68 35.26
CA ARG A 1059 -37.62 -40.71 36.25
C ARG A 1059 -38.23 -40.12 37.51
N ASP A 1060 -38.83 -40.96 38.34
CA ASP A 1060 -39.39 -40.58 39.65
C ASP A 1060 -38.37 -39.88 40.57
N ASP A 1061 -37.09 -40.20 40.44
CA ASP A 1061 -35.99 -39.59 41.19
C ASP A 1061 -35.48 -38.25 40.58
N GLY A 1062 -36.03 -37.84 39.44
CA GLY A 1062 -35.64 -36.63 38.71
C GLY A 1062 -34.56 -36.83 37.65
N THR A 1063 -34.00 -38.04 37.51
CA THR A 1063 -32.97 -38.32 36.52
C THR A 1063 -33.54 -38.28 35.09
N PRO A 1064 -32.94 -37.55 34.15
CA PRO A 1064 -33.36 -37.55 32.76
C PRO A 1064 -32.89 -38.82 32.03
N VAL A 1065 -33.68 -39.28 31.05
CA VAL A 1065 -33.35 -40.43 30.21
C VAL A 1065 -33.88 -40.22 28.79
N ILE A 1066 -33.15 -40.74 27.80
CA ILE A 1066 -33.57 -40.84 26.40
C ILE A 1066 -33.49 -42.30 26.00
N GLY A 1067 -34.45 -42.78 25.21
CA GLY A 1067 -34.49 -44.17 24.75
C GLY A 1067 -35.36 -44.37 23.52
N ASN A 1068 -35.26 -45.53 22.87
CA ASN A 1068 -36.17 -45.93 21.79
C ASN A 1068 -37.43 -46.64 22.32
N TYR A 1069 -38.44 -46.85 21.46
CA TYR A 1069 -39.69 -47.54 21.81
C TYR A 1069 -39.62 -49.07 21.85
N SER A 1070 -38.44 -49.66 21.71
CA SER A 1070 -38.24 -51.10 21.88
C SER A 1070 -37.78 -51.40 23.31
N ASP A 1071 -36.55 -51.88 23.48
CA ASP A 1071 -36.06 -52.38 24.77
C ASP A 1071 -35.98 -51.27 25.84
N ASP A 1072 -35.64 -50.03 25.47
CA ASP A 1072 -35.44 -48.95 26.43
C ASP A 1072 -36.77 -48.51 27.07
N TRP A 1073 -37.81 -48.29 26.27
CA TRP A 1073 -39.14 -47.95 26.78
C TRP A 1073 -39.68 -49.00 27.74
N GLU A 1074 -39.58 -50.28 27.37
CA GLU A 1074 -40.04 -51.38 28.22
C GLU A 1074 -39.25 -51.46 29.54
N SER A 1075 -37.98 -51.06 29.55
CA SER A 1075 -37.15 -51.03 30.75
C SER A 1075 -37.40 -49.82 31.66
N GLU A 1076 -37.86 -48.70 31.09
CA GLU A 1076 -37.96 -47.42 31.80
C GLU A 1076 -39.39 -47.03 32.18
N LYS A 1077 -40.43 -47.43 31.43
CA LYS A 1077 -41.80 -46.89 31.55
C LYS A 1077 -42.39 -46.92 32.97
N ASP A 1078 -42.05 -47.92 33.78
CA ASP A 1078 -42.56 -48.06 35.15
C ASP A 1078 -41.85 -47.14 36.17
N ASN A 1079 -40.75 -46.48 35.77
CA ASN A 1079 -39.96 -45.57 36.61
C ASN A 1079 -40.09 -44.10 36.17
N LEU A 1080 -40.89 -43.79 35.15
CA LEU A 1080 -41.02 -42.46 34.56
C LEU A 1080 -42.13 -41.64 35.22
N PHE A 1081 -41.78 -40.44 35.68
CA PHE A 1081 -42.73 -39.44 36.17
C PHE A 1081 -43.22 -38.50 35.06
N GLN A 1082 -42.36 -38.27 34.06
CA GLN A 1082 -42.66 -37.51 32.85
C GLN A 1082 -42.10 -38.26 31.65
N ALA A 1083 -42.85 -38.28 30.55
CA ALA A 1083 -42.37 -38.77 29.27
C ALA A 1083 -43.02 -37.99 28.14
N SER A 1084 -42.21 -37.56 27.19
CA SER A 1084 -42.64 -37.00 25.92
C SER A 1084 -41.88 -37.72 24.83
N GLY A 1085 -42.57 -38.29 23.88
CA GLY A 1085 -41.95 -38.92 22.73
C GLY A 1085 -41.26 -37.94 21.79
N GLY A 1086 -40.36 -38.52 21.01
CA GLY A 1086 -39.54 -37.88 20.01
C GLY A 1086 -39.24 -38.86 18.87
N GLN A 1087 -38.46 -38.39 17.91
CA GLN A 1087 -37.99 -39.17 16.77
C GLN A 1087 -36.51 -38.92 16.57
N TYR A 1088 -35.78 -39.94 16.12
CA TYR A 1088 -34.34 -39.92 15.91
C TYR A 1088 -33.56 -39.65 17.20
N TRP A 1089 -32.98 -40.72 17.76
CA TRP A 1089 -32.02 -40.62 18.85
C TRP A 1089 -30.67 -40.18 18.27
N ILE A 1090 -30.56 -38.87 18.06
CA ILE A 1090 -29.53 -38.19 17.26
C ILE A 1090 -28.13 -38.19 17.89
N VAL A 1091 -28.01 -38.33 19.21
CA VAL A 1091 -26.72 -38.54 19.89
C VAL A 1091 -26.88 -39.67 20.90
N GLN A 1092 -25.99 -40.66 20.84
CA GLN A 1092 -25.95 -41.81 21.74
C GLN A 1092 -24.53 -41.98 22.29
N ASN A 1093 -24.38 -42.03 23.61
CA ASN A 1093 -23.09 -42.17 24.28
C ASN A 1093 -22.01 -41.19 23.75
N GLY A 1094 -22.37 -39.94 23.49
CA GLY A 1094 -21.48 -38.90 22.94
C GLY A 1094 -21.17 -39.03 21.45
N VAL A 1095 -21.88 -39.89 20.72
CA VAL A 1095 -21.70 -40.11 19.29
C VAL A 1095 -22.94 -39.64 18.53
N ALA A 1096 -22.77 -38.66 17.64
CA ALA A 1096 -23.83 -38.25 16.72
C ALA A 1096 -24.14 -39.39 15.73
N GLN A 1097 -25.42 -39.66 15.52
CA GLN A 1097 -25.90 -40.77 14.69
C GLN A 1097 -26.14 -40.32 13.24
N ASP A 1098 -25.90 -41.23 12.29
CA ASP A 1098 -26.19 -41.05 10.86
C ASP A 1098 -27.38 -41.93 10.45
N PHE A 1099 -28.39 -41.33 9.82
CA PHE A 1099 -29.59 -42.03 9.39
C PHE A 1099 -29.67 -42.19 7.88
N ASN A 1100 -28.65 -41.74 7.14
CA ASN A 1100 -28.61 -41.85 5.68
C ASN A 1100 -28.65 -43.31 5.23
N GLY A 1101 -29.56 -43.61 4.30
CA GLY A 1101 -29.79 -44.98 3.82
C GLY A 1101 -30.58 -45.89 4.78
N LEU A 1102 -30.88 -45.44 6.01
CA LEU A 1102 -31.76 -46.14 6.94
C LEU A 1102 -33.24 -45.72 6.78
N VAL A 1103 -33.47 -44.49 6.30
CA VAL A 1103 -34.81 -43.97 6.05
C VAL A 1103 -35.34 -44.46 4.71
N ILE A 1104 -36.51 -45.10 4.72
CA ILE A 1104 -37.16 -45.63 3.53
C ILE A 1104 -37.65 -44.46 2.65
N SER A 1105 -37.08 -44.32 1.45
CA SER A 1105 -37.43 -43.25 0.50
C SER A 1105 -38.38 -43.69 -0.62
N ASP A 1106 -38.61 -45.00 -0.79
CA ASP A 1106 -39.51 -45.55 -1.81
C ASP A 1106 -40.95 -45.58 -1.28
N GLU A 1107 -41.82 -44.73 -1.86
CA GLU A 1107 -43.24 -44.62 -1.48
C GLU A 1107 -44.04 -45.92 -1.66
N THR A 1108 -43.53 -46.89 -2.43
CA THR A 1108 -44.18 -48.19 -2.65
C THR A 1108 -43.83 -49.25 -1.60
N HIS A 1109 -42.83 -48.99 -0.74
CA HIS A 1109 -42.44 -49.91 0.32
C HIS A 1109 -43.55 -50.01 1.39
N PRO A 1110 -43.91 -51.22 1.88
CA PRO A 1110 -45.02 -51.39 2.83
C PRO A 1110 -44.84 -50.63 4.15
N ASP A 1111 -43.59 -50.48 4.60
CA ASP A 1111 -43.22 -49.72 5.79
C ASP A 1111 -42.85 -48.26 5.47
N PHE A 1112 -43.11 -47.77 4.25
CA PHE A 1112 -42.92 -46.36 3.95
C PHE A 1112 -43.77 -45.49 4.86
N ASP A 1113 -43.13 -44.46 5.37
CA ASP A 1113 -43.77 -43.43 6.15
C ASP A 1113 -43.37 -42.05 5.65
N TYR A 1114 -44.37 -41.35 5.12
CA TYR A 1114 -44.19 -40.04 4.52
C TYR A 1114 -43.65 -39.01 5.51
N GLU A 1115 -44.14 -39.02 6.75
CA GLU A 1115 -43.75 -38.05 7.78
C GLU A 1115 -42.28 -38.22 8.17
N THR A 1116 -41.84 -39.46 8.42
CA THR A 1116 -40.44 -39.82 8.71
C THR A 1116 -39.53 -39.39 7.55
N TYR A 1117 -39.88 -39.76 6.31
CA TYR A 1117 -39.08 -39.39 5.14
C TYR A 1117 -39.02 -37.87 4.92
N TYR A 1118 -40.16 -37.18 5.03
CA TYR A 1118 -40.25 -35.73 4.86
C TYR A 1118 -39.41 -34.95 5.89
N ARG A 1119 -39.39 -35.41 7.14
CA ARG A 1119 -38.63 -34.80 8.24
C ARG A 1119 -37.12 -35.03 8.09
N HIS A 1120 -36.70 -36.09 7.38
CA HIS A 1120 -35.29 -36.43 7.14
C HIS A 1120 -34.69 -35.73 5.92
N LYS A 1121 -35.40 -35.76 4.78
CA LYS A 1121 -34.82 -35.43 3.46
C LYS A 1121 -34.46 -33.95 3.22
N ASP A 1122 -34.96 -33.03 4.06
CA ASP A 1122 -34.84 -31.58 3.90
C ASP A 1122 -34.40 -30.91 5.22
N ARG A 1123 -33.78 -29.73 5.12
CA ARG A 1123 -33.55 -28.85 6.27
C ARG A 1123 -34.89 -28.30 6.80
N HIS A 1124 -35.08 -28.33 8.11
CA HIS A 1124 -36.26 -27.77 8.78
C HIS A 1124 -35.86 -26.97 10.01
N PRO A 1125 -36.74 -26.08 10.53
CA PRO A 1125 -36.67 -25.71 11.93
C PRO A 1125 -36.71 -26.96 12.80
N ARG A 1126 -35.91 -27.00 13.87
CA ARG A 1126 -35.76 -28.18 14.73
C ARG A 1126 -35.93 -27.81 16.18
N THR A 1127 -36.45 -28.77 16.95
CA THR A 1127 -36.41 -28.75 18.41
C THR A 1127 -35.76 -30.05 18.86
N ALA A 1128 -34.82 -30.00 19.80
CA ALA A 1128 -34.18 -31.19 20.36
C ALA A 1128 -34.08 -31.09 21.88
N ALA A 1129 -34.06 -32.25 22.54
CA ALA A 1129 -33.73 -32.39 23.95
C ALA A 1129 -32.39 -33.13 24.06
N GLY A 1130 -31.49 -32.61 24.87
CA GLY A 1130 -30.17 -33.18 25.12
C GLY A 1130 -29.87 -33.31 26.61
N ILE A 1131 -28.99 -34.26 26.94
CA ILE A 1131 -28.45 -34.50 28.27
C ILE A 1131 -26.93 -34.40 28.17
N ARG A 1132 -26.31 -33.63 29.06
CA ARG A 1132 -24.84 -33.54 29.20
C ARG A 1132 -24.30 -34.57 30.19
N ASP A 1133 -22.99 -34.78 30.18
CA ASP A 1133 -22.31 -35.74 31.07
C ASP A 1133 -22.53 -35.44 32.57
N ASP A 1134 -22.77 -34.17 32.92
CA ASP A 1134 -23.06 -33.73 34.28
C ASP A 1134 -24.54 -33.89 34.70
N GLY A 1135 -25.41 -34.40 33.81
CA GLY A 1135 -26.85 -34.55 34.04
C GLY A 1135 -27.69 -33.31 33.73
N THR A 1136 -27.08 -32.21 33.27
CA THR A 1136 -27.81 -31.03 32.80
C THR A 1136 -28.65 -31.38 31.57
N VAL A 1137 -29.94 -31.03 31.62
CA VAL A 1137 -30.82 -31.12 30.45
C VAL A 1137 -30.79 -29.79 29.71
N PHE A 1138 -30.76 -29.84 28.38
CA PHE A 1138 -30.88 -28.65 27.57
C PHE A 1138 -31.75 -28.87 26.35
N PHE A 1139 -32.47 -27.83 25.96
CA PHE A 1139 -33.30 -27.81 24.77
C PHE A 1139 -32.69 -26.90 23.73
N VAL A 1140 -32.67 -27.35 22.48
CA VAL A 1140 -32.18 -26.56 21.34
C VAL A 1140 -33.31 -26.34 20.37
N ILE A 1141 -33.49 -25.09 19.95
CA ILE A 1141 -34.45 -24.66 18.93
C ILE A 1141 -33.68 -23.98 17.82
N ILE A 1142 -33.75 -24.55 16.62
CA ILE A 1142 -33.17 -24.00 15.39
C ILE A 1142 -34.31 -23.40 14.56
N ASP A 1143 -34.23 -22.11 14.24
CA ASP A 1143 -35.14 -21.50 13.26
C ASP A 1143 -34.83 -22.03 11.85
N GLY A 1144 -35.79 -21.98 10.93
CA GLY A 1144 -35.58 -22.48 9.58
C GLY A 1144 -36.60 -21.98 8.57
N ARG A 1145 -36.55 -22.51 7.33
CA ARG A 1145 -37.44 -22.10 6.21
C ARG A 1145 -37.36 -20.59 5.87
N GLY A 1146 -36.21 -19.97 6.13
CA GLY A 1146 -35.95 -18.56 5.89
C GLY A 1146 -36.47 -17.62 6.99
N ALA A 1147 -37.02 -18.15 8.09
CA ALA A 1147 -37.40 -17.34 9.24
C ALA A 1147 -36.20 -16.57 9.77
N ASN A 1148 -36.26 -15.23 9.70
CA ASN A 1148 -35.16 -14.34 10.09
C ASN A 1148 -33.80 -14.70 9.45
N GLY A 1149 -33.83 -15.24 8.22
CA GLY A 1149 -32.62 -15.64 7.48
C GLY A 1149 -32.10 -17.06 7.77
N SER A 1150 -32.64 -17.76 8.77
CA SER A 1150 -32.20 -19.12 9.12
C SER A 1150 -32.73 -20.16 8.13
N VAL A 1151 -31.86 -21.04 7.62
CA VAL A 1151 -32.30 -22.12 6.71
C VAL A 1151 -32.80 -23.36 7.46
N GLY A 1152 -32.25 -23.63 8.65
CA GLY A 1152 -32.56 -24.81 9.47
C GLY A 1152 -31.58 -25.96 9.23
N PHE A 1153 -31.87 -27.10 9.84
CA PHE A 1153 -30.97 -28.27 9.88
C PHE A 1153 -31.59 -29.55 9.31
N TYR A 1154 -30.75 -30.38 8.69
CA TYR A 1154 -30.97 -31.81 8.55
C TYR A 1154 -30.92 -32.50 9.92
N ILE A 1155 -31.40 -33.74 10.01
CA ILE A 1155 -31.40 -34.47 11.28
C ILE A 1155 -29.97 -34.75 11.76
N GLU A 1156 -29.07 -35.07 10.85
CA GLU A 1156 -27.66 -35.35 11.12
C GLU A 1156 -26.90 -34.10 11.58
N GLU A 1157 -27.18 -32.94 10.96
CA GLU A 1157 -26.61 -31.65 11.38
C GLU A 1157 -27.04 -31.27 12.80
N LEU A 1158 -28.31 -31.52 13.15
CA LEU A 1158 -28.80 -31.33 14.50
C LEU A 1158 -28.06 -32.25 15.49
N GLY A 1159 -27.80 -33.52 15.12
CA GLY A 1159 -27.00 -34.43 15.94
C GLY A 1159 -25.56 -33.94 16.16
N LEU A 1160 -24.90 -33.48 15.11
CA LEU A 1160 -23.56 -32.87 15.19
C LEU A 1160 -23.56 -31.62 16.07
N TYR A 1161 -24.54 -30.74 15.91
CA TYR A 1161 -24.68 -29.53 16.72
C TYR A 1161 -24.94 -29.83 18.20
N MET A 1162 -25.84 -30.77 18.50
CA MET A 1162 -26.12 -31.20 19.87
C MET A 1162 -24.85 -31.77 20.53
N LYS A 1163 -24.04 -32.54 19.77
CA LYS A 1163 -22.76 -33.06 20.24
C LYS A 1163 -21.73 -31.94 20.48
N GLU A 1164 -21.60 -30.98 19.57
CA GLU A 1164 -20.71 -29.81 19.76
C GLU A 1164 -21.12 -28.98 20.99
N LEU A 1165 -22.42 -28.90 21.31
CA LEU A 1165 -22.93 -28.27 22.53
C LEU A 1165 -22.77 -29.13 23.81
N GLY A 1166 -22.19 -30.33 23.69
CA GLY A 1166 -21.84 -31.22 24.80
C GLY A 1166 -22.87 -32.31 25.13
N ALA A 1167 -23.83 -32.63 24.24
CA ALA A 1167 -24.73 -33.76 24.46
C ALA A 1167 -23.96 -35.08 24.52
N VAL A 1168 -24.23 -35.88 25.57
CA VAL A 1168 -23.94 -37.32 25.58
C VAL A 1168 -25.12 -38.14 25.08
N GLU A 1169 -26.33 -37.64 25.30
CA GLU A 1169 -27.58 -38.19 24.75
C GLU A 1169 -28.41 -37.05 24.16
N ALA A 1170 -29.05 -37.25 23.01
CA ALA A 1170 -29.98 -36.28 22.45
C ALA A 1170 -31.01 -36.90 21.52
N ILE A 1171 -32.24 -36.39 21.55
CA ILE A 1171 -33.34 -36.82 20.70
C ILE A 1171 -33.99 -35.62 20.02
N ASN A 1172 -34.41 -35.78 18.77
CA ASN A 1172 -35.15 -34.76 18.05
C ASN A 1172 -36.65 -34.80 18.44
N MET A 1173 -37.19 -33.62 18.74
CA MET A 1173 -38.60 -33.40 19.11
C MET A 1173 -39.39 -32.88 17.90
N ASP A 1174 -40.67 -32.52 18.08
CA ASP A 1174 -41.45 -31.94 16.97
C ASP A 1174 -40.79 -30.65 16.48
N GLY A 1175 -40.66 -30.53 15.15
CA GLY A 1175 -39.93 -29.45 14.51
C GLY A 1175 -40.83 -28.56 13.65
N GLY A 1176 -40.24 -27.98 12.61
CA GLY A 1176 -40.95 -27.21 11.61
C GLY A 1176 -41.70 -26.03 12.21
N GLY A 1177 -43.01 -25.96 11.95
CA GLY A 1177 -43.83 -24.86 12.48
C GLY A 1177 -44.06 -24.92 13.98
N SER A 1178 -43.75 -26.06 14.63
CA SER A 1178 -43.94 -26.25 16.07
C SER A 1178 -42.78 -25.68 16.88
N SER A 1179 -41.57 -25.58 16.29
CA SER A 1179 -40.35 -25.09 16.93
C SER A 1179 -40.54 -23.72 17.59
N THR A 1180 -40.62 -23.73 18.92
CA THR A 1180 -40.92 -22.54 19.73
C THR A 1180 -40.14 -22.61 21.03
N ALA A 1181 -39.35 -21.58 21.33
CA ALA A 1181 -38.68 -21.37 22.60
C ALA A 1181 -39.36 -20.21 23.34
N VAL A 1182 -39.64 -20.37 24.63
CA VAL A 1182 -40.31 -19.35 25.45
C VAL A 1182 -39.61 -19.24 26.80
N THR A 1183 -39.39 -18.01 27.27
CA THR A 1183 -38.90 -17.77 28.64
C THR A 1183 -39.81 -16.80 29.38
N ARG A 1184 -39.79 -16.85 30.70
CA ARG A 1184 -40.48 -15.89 31.55
C ARG A 1184 -39.61 -14.66 31.80
N ASN A 1185 -40.17 -13.48 31.61
CA ASN A 1185 -39.52 -12.23 31.96
C ASN A 1185 -39.68 -11.96 33.47
N GLY A 1186 -38.56 -11.94 34.21
CA GLY A 1186 -38.58 -11.74 35.66
C GLY A 1186 -39.10 -10.37 36.12
N ALA A 1187 -39.06 -9.35 35.26
CA ALA A 1187 -39.51 -8.00 35.60
C ALA A 1187 -41.02 -7.79 35.35
N THR A 1188 -41.55 -8.36 34.27
CA THR A 1188 -42.96 -8.18 33.87
C THR A 1188 -43.85 -9.37 34.21
N GLY A 1189 -43.26 -10.54 34.44
CA GLY A 1189 -43.95 -11.81 34.59
C GLY A 1189 -44.50 -12.39 33.28
N ALA A 1190 -44.28 -11.73 32.14
CA ALA A 1190 -44.78 -12.17 30.83
C ALA A 1190 -43.96 -13.33 30.26
N TYR A 1191 -44.60 -14.17 29.45
CA TYR A 1191 -43.93 -15.23 28.68
C TYR A 1191 -43.58 -14.71 27.28
N GLU A 1192 -42.29 -14.77 26.94
CA GLU A 1192 -41.73 -14.20 25.72
C GLU A 1192 -41.18 -15.29 24.81
N VAL A 1193 -41.66 -15.33 23.57
CA VAL A 1193 -41.10 -16.20 22.52
C VAL A 1193 -39.72 -15.66 22.13
N LYS A 1194 -38.70 -16.54 22.10
CA LYS A 1194 -37.30 -16.17 21.86
C LYS A 1194 -36.79 -16.47 20.46
N ASN A 1195 -37.43 -17.38 19.74
CA ASN A 1195 -37.13 -17.69 18.34
C ASN A 1195 -38.14 -17.01 17.39
N THR A 1196 -38.04 -17.25 16.08
CA THR A 1196 -39.03 -16.80 15.09
C THR A 1196 -39.85 -17.98 14.57
N PRO A 1197 -40.94 -18.40 15.24
CA PRO A 1197 -41.78 -19.49 14.76
C PRO A 1197 -42.30 -19.24 13.35
N ILE A 1198 -42.29 -20.28 12.51
CA ILE A 1198 -42.74 -20.19 11.12
C ILE A 1198 -43.86 -21.19 10.84
N ASN A 1199 -45.10 -20.73 11.05
CA ASN A 1199 -46.29 -21.53 10.85
C ASN A 1199 -46.97 -21.22 9.51
N ARG A 1200 -47.72 -22.18 8.96
CA ARG A 1200 -48.53 -21.93 7.77
C ARG A 1200 -49.82 -21.18 8.13
N VAL A 1201 -50.04 -20.02 7.51
CA VAL A 1201 -51.28 -19.26 7.55
C VAL A 1201 -51.80 -19.16 6.12
N ASP A 1202 -53.02 -19.66 5.88
CA ASP A 1202 -53.64 -19.73 4.54
C ASP A 1202 -52.74 -20.39 3.46
N GLY A 1203 -51.98 -21.41 3.88
CA GLY A 1203 -51.08 -22.17 3.00
C GLY A 1203 -49.69 -21.56 2.79
N VAL A 1204 -49.42 -20.37 3.33
CA VAL A 1204 -48.13 -19.66 3.21
C VAL A 1204 -47.35 -19.78 4.52
N ASN A 1205 -46.04 -20.05 4.44
CA ASN A 1205 -45.17 -19.99 5.61
C ASN A 1205 -45.05 -18.53 6.09
N THR A 1206 -45.56 -18.25 7.29
CA THR A 1206 -45.62 -16.90 7.87
C THR A 1206 -44.74 -16.84 9.12
N PRO A 1207 -43.60 -16.12 9.07
CA PRO A 1207 -42.74 -15.91 10.23
C PRO A 1207 -43.45 -15.15 11.37
N GLY A 1208 -43.08 -15.45 12.62
CA GLY A 1208 -43.56 -14.80 13.83
C GLY A 1208 -44.89 -15.34 14.37
N VAL A 1209 -45.46 -16.38 13.75
CA VAL A 1209 -46.75 -16.96 14.17
C VAL A 1209 -46.52 -18.29 14.89
N ALA A 1210 -46.69 -18.31 16.21
CA ALA A 1210 -46.59 -19.54 17.00
C ALA A 1210 -47.70 -20.54 16.67
N ARG A 1211 -47.34 -21.81 16.50
CA ARG A 1211 -48.29 -22.90 16.24
C ARG A 1211 -48.91 -23.42 17.54
N ARG A 1212 -50.15 -23.88 17.47
CA ARG A 1212 -50.79 -24.67 18.55
C ARG A 1212 -50.22 -26.09 18.52
N VAL A 1213 -49.44 -26.46 19.52
CA VAL A 1213 -48.79 -27.78 19.66
C VAL A 1213 -49.58 -28.67 20.62
N PHE A 1214 -49.33 -29.99 20.58
CA PHE A 1214 -49.97 -30.94 21.49
C PHE A 1214 -49.42 -30.82 22.91
N SER A 1215 -48.11 -31.01 23.06
CA SER A 1215 -47.41 -30.84 24.33
C SER A 1215 -46.22 -29.90 24.21
N SER A 1216 -45.69 -29.55 25.37
CA SER A 1216 -44.48 -28.77 25.57
C SER A 1216 -43.59 -29.43 26.63
N LEU A 1217 -42.31 -29.08 26.67
CA LEU A 1217 -41.40 -29.42 27.76
C LEU A 1217 -41.08 -28.15 28.52
N PHE A 1218 -41.43 -28.12 29.81
CA PHE A 1218 -41.31 -26.97 30.68
C PHE A 1218 -40.19 -27.15 31.70
N ILE A 1219 -39.46 -26.08 31.97
CA ILE A 1219 -38.56 -25.97 33.11
C ILE A 1219 -39.31 -25.25 34.22
N VAL A 1220 -39.45 -25.96 35.33
CA VAL A 1220 -40.20 -25.54 36.51
C VAL A 1220 -39.23 -25.39 37.68
N VAL A 1221 -39.37 -24.30 38.42
CA VAL A 1221 -38.52 -24.03 39.58
C VAL A 1221 -39.36 -23.82 40.84
N ASP A 1222 -38.94 -24.44 41.95
CA ASP A 1222 -39.52 -24.22 43.27
C ASP A 1222 -39.30 -22.75 43.71
N GLN A 1223 -40.37 -22.09 44.15
CA GLN A 1223 -40.27 -20.74 44.68
C GLN A 1223 -39.82 -20.79 46.15
N PRO A 1224 -38.99 -19.85 46.63
CA PRO A 1224 -38.73 -19.73 48.06
C PRO A 1224 -40.07 -19.54 48.81
N PRO A 1225 -40.24 -20.12 50.01
CA PRO A 1225 -41.47 -19.93 50.77
C PRO A 1225 -41.71 -18.43 51.01
N ALA A 1226 -42.91 -17.98 50.64
CA ALA A 1226 -43.34 -16.58 50.68
C ALA A 1226 -43.30 -15.96 52.09
#